data_AF-A0AA88PSK2-F1
#
_entry.id   AF-A0AA88PSK2-F1
#
_cell.length_a   1.000
_cell.length_b   1.000
_cell.length_c   1.000
_cell.angle_alpha   90.00
_cell.angle_beta   90.00
_cell.angle_gamma   90.00
#
_symmetry.space_group_name_H-M   'P 1'
#
loop_
_entity.id
_entity.type
_entity.pdbx_description
1 polymer ?
#
loop_
_entity_poly.entity_id
_entity_poly.type
_entity_poly.pdbx_seq_one_letter_code
_entity_poly.pdbx_strand_id
1 'polypeptide(L)'
;MAHLLGRQDCIDSLRRDLIDLQGAVLDVFSKTGPVRFPSWKFPDKLSCNLDLVSLLEEYDYVDGDEEFSQHSHIVLQELLIDRLMLLLQSFNLHAELLLEKQRALSSEQNETSVSIGPVVKRYWKNLLQLNSQQKQESTSNAQQPLSQQNQSITITAANTSSINTHKTQSTSMNSIHKTTTNTPASSPHHEGASTAGSSVSTHTVGCQTVESALVPCEACACVQEAMKESSDALVSLCQSLGLPCSMQGFLEAVEEAQQLGGLSACDISQWASEQRRDISRVGKHVLEVRETVEPLKKKLKVTEMEREKLRKQLAETVKREKEERKKMEEEWEHRMQEVKSKAEDVLKRLKQEKEDLKRGVTLLEDRNSELTAELNLQTEAKQSLEYERATLQKEVHHLHSLENMFREVEESRQNLEKELRSTQTLLDKESAKNQSVQHQHEALQVKQAALRKHLDVLVEQTEDLHSSLEQSEDEKADLANKLTQVTQENNALQEQLTQQQSHCSSLSTEKQKLQTQIPELEERLSRLKEMLEEANQRERILVAFPELNPQAAPQTTGDVMCDMEQQLKANSVRIRILQQENVTLSNSLARLKDREEKQRSSISGIAEMDRSSEAPVMGHLDNSSTPSTTSSPSSPSSILHHQTLCLSLQQNVEERYMNIRQAARIRSAGTRRRRK
;
A
#
# COMPACT_ATOMS: atom_id res chain seq x y z
N MET A 1 29.27 -11.37 -12.96
CA MET A 1 28.88 -11.39 -14.38
C MET A 1 28.29 -12.72 -14.82
N ALA A 2 28.81 -13.89 -14.39
CA ALA A 2 28.29 -15.21 -14.79
C ALA A 2 26.75 -15.38 -14.70
N HIS A 3 26.09 -14.79 -13.71
CA HIS A 3 24.62 -14.85 -13.53
C HIS A 3 23.77 -14.22 -14.65
N LEU A 4 24.39 -13.64 -15.69
CA LEU A 4 23.70 -13.09 -16.87
C LEU A 4 23.81 -13.97 -18.12
N LEU A 5 24.72 -14.96 -18.13
CA LEU A 5 24.92 -15.84 -19.27
C LEU A 5 23.69 -16.75 -19.45
N GLY A 6 23.24 -16.93 -20.68
CA GLY A 6 22.09 -17.79 -21.00
C GLY A 6 20.70 -17.30 -20.56
N ARG A 7 20.58 -16.11 -19.94
CA ARG A 7 19.26 -15.56 -19.59
C ARG A 7 18.47 -15.15 -20.83
N GLN A 8 17.16 -15.40 -20.81
CA GLN A 8 16.21 -14.98 -21.83
C GLN A 8 16.25 -13.47 -22.12
N ASP A 9 16.22 -12.61 -21.10
CA ASP A 9 16.20 -11.15 -21.28
C ASP A 9 17.46 -10.61 -21.99
N CYS A 10 18.61 -11.24 -21.77
CA CYS A 10 19.84 -10.94 -22.51
C CYS A 10 19.82 -11.51 -23.94
N ILE A 11 19.35 -12.74 -24.13
CA ILE A 11 19.22 -13.38 -25.46
C ILE A 11 18.27 -12.58 -26.35
N ASP A 12 17.08 -12.25 -25.84
CA ASP A 12 16.09 -11.40 -26.51
C ASP A 12 16.66 -10.03 -26.91
N SER A 13 17.58 -9.47 -26.11
CA SER A 13 18.27 -8.22 -26.45
C SER A 13 19.23 -8.42 -27.61
N LEU A 14 20.15 -9.39 -27.52
CA LEU A 14 21.11 -9.69 -28.57
C LEU A 14 20.42 -9.98 -29.91
N ARG A 15 19.24 -10.63 -29.89
CA ARG A 15 18.41 -10.90 -31.08
C ARG A 15 17.89 -9.61 -31.71
N ARG A 16 17.40 -8.65 -30.92
CA ARG A 16 17.01 -7.30 -31.42
C ARG A 16 18.21 -6.52 -31.93
N ASP A 17 19.29 -6.46 -31.15
CA ASP A 17 20.52 -5.73 -31.49
C ASP A 17 21.11 -6.23 -32.83
N LEU A 18 21.02 -7.54 -33.09
CA LEU A 18 21.42 -8.16 -34.36
C LEU A 18 20.53 -7.74 -35.55
N ILE A 19 19.21 -7.67 -35.36
CA ILE A 19 18.25 -7.23 -36.39
C ILE A 19 18.49 -5.76 -36.74
N ASP A 20 18.64 -4.90 -35.74
CA ASP A 20 18.89 -3.47 -35.93
C ASP A 20 20.23 -3.21 -36.64
N LEU A 21 21.29 -3.94 -36.24
CA LEU A 21 22.60 -3.89 -36.91
C LEU A 21 22.53 -4.41 -38.35
N GLN A 22 21.73 -5.43 -38.64
CA GLN A 22 21.53 -5.93 -40.00
C GLN A 22 20.79 -4.90 -40.86
N GLY A 23 19.79 -4.19 -40.30
CA GLY A 23 19.16 -3.04 -40.96
C GLY A 23 20.19 -1.96 -41.32
N ALA A 24 21.02 -1.56 -40.37
CA ALA A 24 22.09 -0.58 -40.60
C ALA A 24 23.12 -1.05 -41.65
N VAL A 25 23.46 -2.33 -41.71
CA VAL A 25 24.33 -2.91 -42.76
C VAL A 25 23.66 -2.80 -44.14
N LEU A 26 22.38 -3.13 -44.25
CA LEU A 26 21.62 -3.05 -45.51
C LEU A 26 21.50 -1.59 -46.00
N ASP A 27 21.28 -0.63 -45.09
CA ASP A 27 21.24 0.80 -45.39
C ASP A 27 22.57 1.33 -45.96
N VAL A 28 23.72 0.80 -45.51
CA VAL A 28 25.03 1.12 -46.09
C VAL A 28 25.25 0.38 -47.41
N PHE A 29 24.90 -0.91 -47.48
CA PHE A 29 24.96 -1.71 -48.71
C PHE A 29 24.14 -1.10 -49.86
N SER A 30 23.05 -0.40 -49.58
CA SER A 30 22.29 0.34 -50.61
C SER A 30 23.12 1.41 -51.34
N LYS A 31 24.23 1.86 -50.74
CA LYS A 31 25.13 2.91 -51.24
C LYS A 31 26.50 2.36 -51.68
N THR A 32 26.96 1.26 -51.08
CA THR A 32 28.29 0.65 -51.35
C THR A 32 28.26 -0.62 -52.19
N GLY A 33 27.10 -1.28 -52.30
CA GLY A 33 27.03 -2.70 -52.63
C GLY A 33 27.46 -3.60 -51.46
N PRO A 34 27.28 -4.93 -51.57
CA PRO A 34 27.59 -5.89 -50.51
C PRO A 34 29.11 -6.05 -50.32
N VAL A 35 29.59 -5.75 -49.12
CA VAL A 35 31.02 -5.69 -48.80
C VAL A 35 31.55 -7.05 -48.35
N ARG A 36 32.49 -7.61 -49.10
CA ARG A 36 32.94 -9.01 -48.97
C ARG A 36 34.15 -9.16 -48.04
N PHE A 37 33.89 -9.50 -46.79
CA PHE A 37 34.90 -9.96 -45.82
C PHE A 37 34.52 -11.32 -45.22
N PRO A 38 35.50 -12.14 -44.79
CA PRO A 38 35.23 -13.34 -43.99
C PRO A 38 34.45 -12.98 -42.71
N SER A 39 33.60 -13.89 -42.24
CA SER A 39 32.90 -13.70 -40.97
C SER A 39 33.81 -13.91 -39.77
N TRP A 40 33.59 -13.10 -38.74
CA TRP A 40 34.17 -13.28 -37.41
C TRP A 40 33.70 -14.59 -36.75
N LYS A 41 32.40 -14.91 -36.86
CA LYS A 41 31.81 -16.13 -36.27
C LYS A 41 32.03 -17.37 -37.12
N PHE A 42 31.98 -17.22 -38.45
CA PHE A 42 32.12 -18.32 -39.42
C PHE A 42 33.22 -18.01 -40.46
N PRO A 43 34.52 -18.17 -40.13
CA PRO A 43 35.62 -17.74 -41.00
C PRO A 43 35.68 -18.42 -42.38
N ASP A 44 34.95 -19.52 -42.56
CA ASP A 44 34.70 -20.24 -43.81
C ASP A 44 33.70 -19.53 -44.74
N LYS A 45 32.90 -18.59 -44.21
CA LYS A 45 31.81 -17.87 -44.90
C LYS A 45 32.13 -16.38 -45.03
N LEU A 46 31.54 -15.72 -46.01
CA LEU A 46 31.53 -14.25 -46.08
C LEU A 46 30.45 -13.70 -45.16
N SER A 47 30.80 -12.70 -44.33
CA SER A 47 29.86 -12.05 -43.40
C SER A 47 28.63 -11.48 -44.13
N CYS A 48 28.81 -10.87 -45.30
CA CYS A 48 27.72 -10.36 -46.14
C CYS A 48 26.78 -11.44 -46.71
N ASN A 49 27.15 -12.72 -46.63
CA ASN A 49 26.38 -13.86 -47.13
C ASN A 49 25.78 -14.72 -46.00
N LEU A 50 25.92 -14.32 -44.73
CA LEU A 50 25.27 -15.02 -43.63
C LEU A 50 23.76 -14.73 -43.64
N ASP A 51 22.96 -15.78 -43.73
CA ASP A 51 21.52 -15.71 -43.51
C ASP A 51 21.24 -15.54 -42.01
N LEU A 52 21.00 -14.29 -41.61
CA LEU A 52 20.69 -13.95 -40.24
C LEU A 52 19.30 -14.45 -39.81
N VAL A 53 18.37 -14.71 -40.74
CA VAL A 53 17.03 -15.24 -40.39
C VAL A 53 17.19 -16.68 -39.90
N SER A 54 17.81 -17.54 -40.70
CA SER A 54 18.11 -18.92 -40.28
C SER A 54 18.94 -18.98 -38.98
N LEU A 55 19.94 -18.10 -38.80
CA LEU A 55 20.74 -18.05 -37.57
C LEU A 55 19.96 -17.56 -36.34
N LEU A 56 18.97 -16.69 -36.51
CA LEU A 56 18.07 -16.29 -35.43
C LEU A 56 16.96 -17.32 -35.19
N GLU A 57 16.65 -18.21 -36.13
CA GLU A 57 15.81 -19.38 -35.88
C GLU A 57 16.59 -20.52 -35.19
N GLU A 58 17.90 -20.65 -35.46
CA GLU A 58 18.78 -21.66 -34.86
C GLU A 58 19.20 -21.34 -33.41
N TYR A 59 19.48 -20.08 -33.08
CA TYR A 59 20.00 -19.67 -31.77
C TYR A 59 19.02 -18.80 -30.97
N ASP A 60 18.18 -19.44 -30.15
CA ASP A 60 17.22 -18.79 -29.25
C ASP A 60 17.36 -19.27 -27.79
N TYR A 61 16.55 -18.72 -26.88
CA TYR A 61 16.38 -19.18 -25.50
C TYR A 61 15.48 -20.42 -25.44
N VAL A 62 15.86 -21.41 -24.62
CA VAL A 62 15.08 -22.63 -24.39
C VAL A 62 14.89 -22.83 -22.89
N ASP A 63 13.64 -22.75 -22.43
CA ASP A 63 13.30 -23.01 -21.03
C ASP A 63 13.60 -24.48 -20.67
N GLY A 64 14.23 -24.69 -19.51
CA GLY A 64 14.74 -25.98 -19.07
C GLY A 64 16.10 -26.41 -19.65
N ASP A 65 16.68 -25.71 -20.64
CA ASP A 65 18.02 -26.00 -21.17
C ASP A 65 18.98 -24.81 -20.99
N GLU A 66 19.69 -24.81 -19.86
CA GLU A 66 20.70 -23.81 -19.55
C GLU A 66 21.97 -23.94 -20.42
N GLU A 67 22.35 -25.13 -20.87
CA GLU A 67 23.58 -25.32 -21.67
C GLU A 67 23.38 -24.80 -23.09
N PHE A 68 22.24 -25.14 -23.72
CA PHE A 68 21.86 -24.58 -25.02
C PHE A 68 21.65 -23.07 -24.93
N SER A 69 20.93 -22.57 -23.93
CA SER A 69 20.69 -21.13 -23.79
C SER A 69 21.99 -20.34 -23.57
N GLN A 70 22.95 -20.88 -22.79
CA GLN A 70 24.29 -20.29 -22.67
C GLN A 70 25.07 -20.33 -24.00
N HIS A 71 24.95 -21.41 -24.78
CA HIS A 71 25.55 -21.50 -26.11
C HIS A 71 24.97 -20.46 -27.08
N SER A 72 23.65 -20.37 -27.20
CA SER A 72 22.94 -19.36 -28.01
C SER A 72 23.37 -17.94 -27.64
N HIS A 73 23.44 -17.61 -26.34
CA HIS A 73 23.91 -16.30 -25.87
C HIS A 73 25.32 -15.97 -26.38
N ILE A 74 26.26 -16.93 -26.32
CA ILE A 74 27.64 -16.73 -26.81
C ILE A 74 27.66 -16.57 -28.34
N VAL A 75 26.93 -17.42 -29.08
CA VAL A 75 26.90 -17.35 -30.55
C VAL A 75 26.27 -16.05 -31.04
N LEU A 76 25.17 -15.59 -30.44
CA LEU A 76 24.54 -14.32 -30.74
C LEU A 76 25.48 -13.13 -30.42
N GLN A 77 26.25 -13.20 -29.33
CA GLN A 77 27.25 -12.18 -28.99
C GLN A 77 28.41 -12.14 -30.00
N GLU A 78 28.88 -13.29 -30.48
CA GLU A 78 29.91 -13.37 -31.55
C GLU A 78 29.36 -12.91 -32.91
N LEU A 79 28.08 -13.17 -33.22
CA LEU A 79 27.40 -12.63 -34.39
C LEU A 79 27.21 -11.10 -34.29
N LEU A 80 27.02 -10.55 -33.09
CA LEU A 80 26.93 -9.10 -32.89
C LEU A 80 28.28 -8.42 -33.18
N ILE A 81 29.39 -9.05 -32.77
CA ILE A 81 30.75 -8.62 -33.16
C ILE A 81 30.91 -8.72 -34.69
N ASP A 82 30.42 -9.79 -35.33
CA ASP A 82 30.45 -9.96 -36.78
C ASP A 82 29.69 -8.85 -37.53
N ARG A 83 28.45 -8.54 -37.12
CA ARG A 83 27.65 -7.45 -37.71
C ARG A 83 28.32 -6.08 -37.51
N LEU A 84 28.86 -5.80 -36.33
CA LEU A 84 29.61 -4.55 -36.06
C LEU A 84 30.87 -4.44 -36.94
N MET A 85 31.61 -5.53 -37.11
CA MET A 85 32.77 -5.59 -38.00
C MET A 85 32.38 -5.33 -39.46
N LEU A 86 31.32 -5.96 -39.95
CA LEU A 86 30.81 -5.75 -41.30
C LEU A 86 30.32 -4.30 -41.51
N LEU A 87 29.61 -3.74 -40.52
CA LEU A 87 29.11 -2.37 -40.56
C LEU A 87 30.26 -1.34 -40.61
N LEU A 88 31.29 -1.51 -39.79
CA LEU A 88 32.49 -0.67 -39.79
C LEU A 88 33.24 -0.73 -41.13
N GLN A 89 33.45 -1.94 -41.67
CA GLN A 89 34.08 -2.13 -42.99
C GLN A 89 33.27 -1.44 -44.10
N SER A 90 31.94 -1.53 -44.01
CA SER A 90 31.02 -0.93 -44.98
C SER A 90 31.02 0.60 -44.89
N PHE A 91 31.06 1.17 -43.69
CA PHE A 91 31.25 2.61 -43.50
C PHE A 91 32.63 3.10 -43.97
N ASN A 92 33.69 2.29 -43.83
CA ASN A 92 34.99 2.62 -44.42
C ASN A 92 34.92 2.70 -45.95
N LEU A 93 34.33 1.69 -46.61
CA LEU A 93 34.17 1.71 -48.06
C LEU A 93 33.23 2.84 -48.51
N HIS A 94 32.19 3.16 -47.73
CA HIS A 94 31.33 4.30 -48.03
C HIS A 94 32.08 5.64 -47.95
N ALA A 95 32.94 5.81 -46.93
CA ALA A 95 33.79 6.99 -46.82
C ALA A 95 34.81 7.08 -47.97
N GLU A 96 35.39 5.96 -48.39
CA GLU A 96 36.30 5.89 -49.54
C GLU A 96 35.58 6.25 -50.85
N LEU A 97 34.38 5.72 -51.10
CA LEU A 97 33.56 6.08 -52.28
C LEU A 97 33.10 7.55 -52.29
N LEU A 98 32.94 8.19 -51.13
CA LEU A 98 32.67 9.63 -51.05
C LEU A 98 33.93 10.45 -51.38
N LEU A 99 35.10 10.04 -50.87
CA LEU A 99 36.39 10.67 -51.17
C LEU A 99 36.77 10.52 -52.66
N GLU A 100 36.53 9.36 -53.26
CA GLU A 100 36.78 9.10 -54.69
C GLU A 100 35.79 9.83 -55.61
N LYS A 101 34.53 10.03 -55.19
CA LYS A 101 33.60 10.89 -55.94
C LYS A 101 34.07 12.35 -56.08
N GLN A 102 34.95 12.81 -55.19
CA GLN A 102 35.63 14.12 -55.28
C GLN A 102 37.08 14.03 -55.80
N ARG A 103 37.61 12.84 -56.09
CA ARG A 103 38.94 12.62 -56.70
C ARG A 103 38.88 11.61 -57.84
N ALA A 104 38.89 12.13 -59.07
CA ALA A 104 39.07 11.29 -60.25
C ALA A 104 40.43 10.56 -60.21
N LEU A 105 40.37 9.23 -60.39
CA LEU A 105 41.47 8.31 -60.73
C LEU A 105 42.60 8.12 -59.69
N SER A 106 42.43 7.15 -58.79
CA SER A 106 43.55 6.36 -58.23
C SER A 106 43.10 4.95 -57.81
N SER A 107 43.18 3.98 -58.73
CA SER A 107 42.82 2.59 -58.45
C SER A 107 44.01 1.77 -57.94
N GLU A 108 44.08 1.54 -56.62
CA GLU A 108 44.88 0.46 -56.04
C GLU A 108 44.04 -0.40 -55.10
N GLN A 109 43.84 -1.68 -55.44
CA GLN A 109 43.20 -2.66 -54.57
C GLN A 109 44.14 -3.04 -53.42
N ASN A 110 44.22 -2.19 -52.39
CA ASN A 110 45.06 -2.42 -51.23
C ASN A 110 44.41 -3.41 -50.24
N GLU A 111 45.18 -4.45 -49.93
CA GLU A 111 44.83 -5.71 -49.26
C GLU A 111 43.74 -5.66 -48.18
N THR A 112 42.88 -6.69 -48.18
CA THR A 112 41.84 -6.94 -47.18
C THR A 112 42.45 -7.29 -45.82
N SER A 113 42.79 -6.29 -45.02
CA SER A 113 43.32 -6.48 -43.67
C SER A 113 42.28 -7.14 -42.76
N VAL A 114 42.52 -8.38 -42.36
CA VAL A 114 41.64 -9.22 -41.53
C VAL A 114 41.50 -8.68 -40.09
N SER A 115 42.44 -7.84 -39.62
CA SER A 115 42.44 -7.27 -38.27
C SER A 115 41.67 -5.93 -38.18
N ILE A 116 40.92 -5.76 -37.09
CA ILE A 116 40.09 -4.56 -36.82
C ILE A 116 40.90 -3.26 -36.70
N GLY A 117 42.12 -3.31 -36.14
CA GLY A 117 42.93 -2.12 -35.85
C GLY A 117 43.25 -1.26 -37.10
N PRO A 118 43.82 -1.84 -38.17
CA PRO A 118 44.00 -1.16 -39.44
C PRO A 118 42.71 -0.60 -40.05
N VAL A 119 41.58 -1.31 -39.92
CA VAL A 119 40.27 -0.89 -40.43
C VAL A 119 39.76 0.36 -39.71
N VAL A 120 39.73 0.34 -38.37
CA VAL A 120 39.36 1.51 -37.54
C VAL A 120 40.26 2.70 -37.87
N LYS A 121 41.56 2.47 -38.03
CA LYS A 121 42.54 3.52 -38.37
C LYS A 121 42.33 4.09 -39.78
N ARG A 122 41.95 3.26 -40.76
CA ARG A 122 41.61 3.67 -42.13
C ARG A 122 40.32 4.49 -42.12
N TYR A 123 39.27 4.00 -41.47
CA TYR A 123 37.98 4.69 -41.32
C TYR A 123 38.13 6.06 -40.66
N TRP A 124 38.84 6.13 -39.52
CA TRP A 124 39.06 7.39 -38.81
C TRP A 124 39.84 8.41 -39.64
N LYS A 125 40.86 7.98 -40.39
CA LYS A 125 41.59 8.84 -41.34
C LYS A 125 40.66 9.37 -42.44
N ASN A 126 39.84 8.49 -43.03
CA ASN A 126 38.92 8.84 -44.11
C ASN A 126 37.83 9.82 -43.62
N LEU A 127 37.29 9.60 -42.41
CA LEU A 127 36.32 10.48 -41.76
C LEU A 127 36.89 11.88 -41.46
N LEU A 128 38.14 11.97 -40.97
CA LEU A 128 38.84 13.24 -40.78
C LEU A 128 39.09 13.98 -42.11
N GLN A 129 39.35 13.24 -43.20
CA GLN A 129 39.55 13.81 -44.52
C GLN A 129 38.24 14.34 -45.14
N LEU A 130 37.13 13.61 -45.00
CA LEU A 130 35.80 14.09 -45.40
C LEU A 130 35.41 15.38 -44.66
N ASN A 131 35.63 15.43 -43.35
CA ASN A 131 35.33 16.62 -42.52
C ASN A 131 36.16 17.84 -42.97
N SER A 132 37.45 17.66 -43.28
CA SER A 132 38.27 18.78 -43.76
C SER A 132 37.88 19.27 -45.16
N GLN A 133 37.44 18.38 -46.06
CA GLN A 133 36.92 18.75 -47.39
C GLN A 133 35.56 19.46 -47.31
N GLN A 134 34.61 18.93 -46.53
CA GLN A 134 33.32 19.59 -46.30
C GLN A 134 33.49 21.02 -45.74
N LYS A 135 34.51 21.23 -44.91
CA LYS A 135 34.87 22.54 -44.35
C LYS A 135 35.52 23.50 -45.36
N GLN A 136 36.07 23.01 -46.48
CA GLN A 136 36.55 23.83 -47.60
C GLN A 136 35.43 24.18 -48.59
N GLU A 137 34.48 23.28 -48.84
CA GLU A 137 33.28 23.57 -49.65
C GLU A 137 32.35 24.57 -48.92
N SER A 138 32.30 24.51 -47.60
CA SER A 138 31.52 25.43 -46.75
C SER A 138 32.03 26.88 -46.78
N THR A 139 33.32 27.12 -47.07
CA THR A 139 33.91 28.47 -47.13
C THR A 139 33.98 29.05 -48.54
N SER A 140 33.67 28.27 -49.57
CA SER A 140 33.70 28.70 -50.98
C SER A 140 32.32 29.01 -51.57
N ASN A 141 31.24 28.36 -51.08
CA ASN A 141 29.87 28.55 -51.58
C ASN A 141 29.12 29.78 -51.01
N ALA A 142 29.82 30.88 -50.72
CA ALA A 142 29.21 32.10 -50.18
C ALA A 142 28.55 33.01 -51.26
N GLN A 143 28.62 32.65 -52.55
CA GLN A 143 28.11 33.47 -53.65
C GLN A 143 27.51 32.64 -54.81
N GLN A 144 26.23 32.25 -54.71
CA GLN A 144 25.18 32.41 -55.75
C GLN A 144 23.87 31.66 -55.36
N PRO A 145 22.70 32.09 -55.87
CA PRO A 145 21.40 31.55 -55.43
C PRO A 145 20.99 30.24 -56.11
N LEU A 146 20.06 29.53 -55.47
CA LEU A 146 19.49 28.26 -55.93
C LEU A 146 18.95 28.33 -57.37
N SER A 147 19.15 27.24 -58.11
CA SER A 147 18.32 26.84 -59.25
C SER A 147 18.08 25.34 -59.20
N GLN A 148 16.86 24.92 -59.46
CA GLN A 148 16.41 23.53 -59.29
C GLN A 148 17.04 22.62 -60.36
N GLN A 149 17.47 21.41 -59.97
CA GLN A 149 17.95 20.41 -60.92
C GLN A 149 17.32 19.04 -60.63
N ASN A 150 16.17 18.79 -61.27
CA ASN A 150 15.60 17.45 -61.35
C ASN A 150 16.52 16.55 -62.19
N GLN A 151 16.90 15.39 -61.66
CA GLN A 151 17.73 14.44 -62.38
C GLN A 151 16.89 13.70 -63.44
N SER A 152 17.39 13.62 -64.66
CA SER A 152 16.83 12.82 -65.75
C SER A 152 17.96 12.03 -66.39
N ILE A 153 17.92 10.70 -66.28
CA ILE A 153 18.97 9.80 -66.76
C ILE A 153 18.49 9.09 -68.04
N THR A 154 19.11 9.38 -69.18
CA THR A 154 19.12 8.44 -70.32
C THR A 154 20.39 8.59 -71.16
N ILE A 155 21.39 7.80 -70.78
CA ILE A 155 22.33 7.03 -71.62
C ILE A 155 22.73 7.64 -72.99
N THR A 156 24.01 8.02 -73.08
CA THR A 156 24.73 8.25 -74.34
C THR A 156 24.89 6.98 -75.18
N ALA A 157 24.76 7.09 -76.50
CA ALA A 157 25.22 6.08 -77.45
C ALA A 157 26.30 6.68 -78.36
N ALA A 158 27.42 5.98 -78.55
CA ALA A 158 28.58 6.48 -79.30
C ALA A 158 28.88 5.60 -80.52
N ASN A 159 28.84 6.23 -81.69
CA ASN A 159 29.61 6.00 -82.93
C ASN A 159 30.22 4.60 -83.19
N THR A 160 29.91 4.07 -84.37
CA THR A 160 30.95 3.45 -85.20
C THR A 160 30.73 3.84 -86.68
N SER A 161 31.82 4.01 -87.41
CA SER A 161 31.85 4.79 -88.67
C SER A 161 31.60 3.96 -89.94
N SER A 162 31.20 4.63 -91.02
CA SER A 162 31.29 4.12 -92.41
C SER A 162 31.49 5.29 -93.37
N ILE A 163 32.16 5.04 -94.51
CA ILE A 163 32.90 6.07 -95.27
C ILE A 163 32.31 6.31 -96.67
N ASN A 164 32.21 7.59 -97.04
CA ASN A 164 32.15 8.21 -98.37
C ASN A 164 31.54 7.46 -99.57
N THR A 165 30.63 8.13 -100.28
CA THR A 165 30.96 8.71 -101.60
C THR A 165 29.97 9.82 -102.02
N HIS A 166 30.46 10.83 -102.77
CA HIS A 166 29.65 11.94 -103.30
C HIS A 166 29.42 11.79 -104.81
N LYS A 167 28.29 12.32 -105.32
CA LYS A 167 28.14 13.20 -106.53
C LYS A 167 26.67 13.26 -107.01
N THR A 168 25.98 14.41 -106.90
CA THR A 168 25.86 15.55 -107.85
C THR A 168 25.08 15.29 -109.15
N GLN A 169 23.83 15.77 -109.18
CA GLN A 169 23.15 16.55 -110.24
C GLN A 169 23.51 16.38 -111.75
N SER A 170 22.42 16.15 -112.52
CA SER A 170 21.97 16.97 -113.67
C SER A 170 22.16 16.50 -115.13
N THR A 171 21.13 16.88 -115.92
CA THR A 171 21.11 17.30 -117.34
C THR A 171 20.96 16.29 -118.50
N SER A 172 19.76 16.37 -119.09
CA SER A 172 19.50 16.64 -120.52
C SER A 172 19.18 15.51 -121.50
N MET A 173 18.54 15.95 -122.59
CA MET A 173 17.86 15.20 -123.64
C MET A 173 18.80 14.84 -124.79
N ASN A 174 18.47 13.77 -125.54
CA ASN A 174 17.98 13.99 -126.92
C ASN A 174 17.39 12.71 -127.57
N SER A 175 16.59 12.93 -128.61
CA SER A 175 15.97 11.92 -129.48
C SER A 175 16.82 11.70 -130.75
N ILE A 176 16.65 10.57 -131.47
CA ILE A 176 16.30 10.60 -132.92
C ILE A 176 16.03 9.20 -133.55
N HIS A 177 14.96 9.19 -134.35
CA HIS A 177 14.41 8.27 -135.37
C HIS A 177 15.02 6.89 -135.75
N LYS A 178 14.10 5.92 -135.91
CA LYS A 178 13.77 5.17 -137.17
C LYS A 178 12.39 4.47 -136.96
N THR A 179 11.33 4.52 -137.79
CA THR A 179 11.12 4.33 -139.25
C THR A 179 11.49 2.91 -139.73
N THR A 180 10.61 2.08 -140.31
CA THR A 180 9.19 2.27 -140.69
C THR A 180 8.51 0.91 -140.96
N THR A 181 7.18 0.93 -141.18
CA THR A 181 6.38 -0.01 -142.02
C THR A 181 6.51 -1.53 -141.85
N ASN A 182 5.37 -2.19 -141.62
CA ASN A 182 5.08 -3.49 -142.23
C ASN A 182 3.61 -3.55 -142.63
N THR A 183 3.33 -3.84 -143.90
CA THR A 183 1.97 -3.94 -144.47
C THR A 183 1.61 -5.42 -144.61
N PRO A 184 0.37 -5.86 -144.30
CA PRO A 184 -0.09 -7.20 -144.65
C PRO A 184 -0.26 -7.36 -146.17
N ALA A 185 -0.14 -8.59 -146.66
CA ALA A 185 -0.24 -8.89 -148.09
C ALA A 185 -1.68 -8.96 -148.61
N SER A 186 -1.83 -8.79 -149.92
CA SER A 186 -2.95 -9.33 -150.70
C SER A 186 -2.52 -9.52 -152.16
N SER A 187 -2.29 -10.77 -152.55
CA SER A 187 -2.38 -11.19 -153.96
C SER A 187 -3.83 -11.58 -154.25
N PRO A 188 -4.24 -11.54 -155.52
CA PRO A 188 -4.51 -12.83 -156.15
C PRO A 188 -3.94 -12.97 -157.57
N HIS A 189 -4.08 -14.19 -158.09
CA HIS A 189 -3.77 -14.67 -159.43
C HIS A 189 -4.46 -13.85 -160.54
N HIS A 190 -3.95 -13.94 -161.78
CA HIS A 190 -4.59 -14.76 -162.82
C HIS A 190 -3.63 -15.03 -164.01
N GLU A 191 -4.13 -15.75 -165.02
CA GLU A 191 -3.47 -16.24 -166.23
C GLU A 191 -2.62 -15.20 -167.01
N GLY A 192 -1.67 -15.59 -167.88
CA GLY A 192 -1.37 -16.94 -168.38
C GLY A 192 -1.99 -17.25 -169.76
N ALA A 193 -1.70 -16.45 -170.79
CA ALA A 193 -2.16 -16.68 -172.16
C ALA A 193 -1.00 -16.59 -173.16
N SER A 194 -0.83 -17.62 -173.99
CA SER A 194 0.14 -17.65 -175.10
C SER A 194 -0.55 -17.52 -176.45
N THR A 195 -0.03 -16.64 -177.31
CA THR A 195 -0.15 -16.72 -178.78
C THR A 195 1.06 -15.98 -179.33
N ALA A 196 2.04 -16.58 -180.02
CA ALA A 196 2.06 -17.66 -181.02
C ALA A 196 1.39 -17.25 -182.34
N GLY A 197 2.15 -17.40 -183.45
CA GLY A 197 1.75 -16.93 -184.78
C GLY A 197 2.34 -15.54 -185.11
N SER A 198 2.90 -15.30 -186.30
CA SER A 198 3.19 -16.24 -187.39
C SER A 198 4.56 -15.99 -188.01
N SER A 199 5.33 -17.07 -188.15
CA SER A 199 6.24 -17.17 -189.29
C SER A 199 5.42 -17.02 -190.56
N VAL A 200 5.77 -16.05 -191.41
CA VAL A 200 5.35 -16.08 -192.82
C VAL A 200 6.44 -16.84 -193.56
N SER A 201 6.16 -18.10 -193.89
CA SER A 201 7.04 -18.93 -194.71
C SER A 201 6.93 -18.51 -196.18
N THR A 202 7.56 -17.39 -196.54
CA THR A 202 7.90 -17.10 -197.94
C THR A 202 9.09 -17.95 -198.34
N HIS A 203 8.81 -19.08 -198.99
CA HIS A 203 9.80 -19.73 -199.85
C HIS A 203 10.20 -18.75 -200.97
N THR A 204 11.44 -18.26 -200.91
CA THR A 204 12.04 -17.52 -202.02
C THR A 204 13.31 -18.24 -202.44
N VAL A 205 13.41 -18.55 -203.73
CA VAL A 205 14.60 -19.17 -204.34
C VAL A 205 15.74 -18.13 -204.40
N GLY A 206 16.97 -18.57 -204.74
CA GLY A 206 18.17 -17.72 -204.80
C GLY A 206 18.04 -16.44 -205.66
N CYS A 207 19.01 -15.53 -205.59
CA CYS A 207 20.44 -15.83 -205.47
C CYS A 207 21.15 -15.05 -204.37
N GLN A 208 21.92 -15.73 -203.52
CA GLN A 208 22.96 -15.08 -202.74
C GLN A 208 24.17 -14.85 -203.65
N THR A 209 24.31 -13.64 -204.19
CA THR A 209 25.50 -13.20 -204.93
C THR A 209 26.68 -13.05 -203.98
N VAL A 210 27.91 -13.04 -204.52
CA VAL A 210 29.16 -12.91 -203.73
C VAL A 210 29.16 -11.68 -202.82
N GLU A 211 28.52 -10.59 -203.25
CA GLU A 211 28.37 -9.34 -202.49
C GLU A 211 27.44 -9.53 -201.26
N SER A 212 26.38 -10.32 -201.40
CA SER A 212 25.42 -10.64 -200.32
C SER A 212 25.87 -11.74 -199.35
N ALA A 213 27.11 -12.19 -199.45
CA ALA A 213 27.77 -13.06 -198.46
C ALA A 213 28.56 -12.25 -197.40
N LEU A 214 28.71 -10.93 -197.59
CA LEU A 214 29.56 -10.06 -196.77
C LEU A 214 28.82 -9.31 -195.64
N VAL A 215 27.49 -9.51 -195.53
CA VAL A 215 26.64 -8.90 -194.49
C VAL A 215 25.75 -10.00 -193.90
N PRO A 216 25.66 -10.17 -192.57
CA PRO A 216 24.79 -11.17 -191.97
C PRO A 216 23.31 -10.81 -192.14
N CYS A 217 22.43 -11.81 -192.06
CA CYS A 217 20.99 -11.58 -192.09
C CYS A 217 20.49 -10.94 -190.79
N GLU A 218 19.34 -10.27 -190.89
CA GLU A 218 18.64 -9.59 -189.79
C GLU A 218 18.50 -10.47 -188.52
N ALA A 219 18.16 -11.75 -188.68
CA ALA A 219 18.07 -12.70 -187.56
C ALA A 219 19.41 -12.90 -186.81
N CYS A 220 20.55 -12.86 -187.52
CA CYS A 220 21.86 -12.91 -186.87
C CYS A 220 22.20 -11.60 -186.16
N ALA A 221 21.80 -10.44 -186.72
CA ALA A 221 21.99 -9.15 -186.06
C ALA A 221 21.21 -9.07 -184.74
N CYS A 222 19.92 -9.42 -184.73
CA CYS A 222 19.10 -9.44 -183.52
C CYS A 222 19.64 -10.42 -182.45
N VAL A 223 20.22 -11.56 -182.87
CA VAL A 223 20.88 -12.49 -181.93
C VAL A 223 22.16 -11.87 -181.33
N GLN A 224 22.97 -11.17 -182.12
CA GLN A 224 24.18 -10.50 -181.62
C GLN A 224 23.84 -9.32 -180.69
N GLU A 225 22.73 -8.60 -180.94
CA GLU A 225 22.23 -7.52 -180.09
C GLU A 225 21.70 -8.07 -178.74
N ALA A 226 20.84 -9.09 -178.77
CA ALA A 226 20.38 -9.76 -177.55
C ALA A 226 21.53 -10.41 -176.75
N MET A 227 22.56 -10.91 -177.45
CA MET A 227 23.79 -11.36 -176.80
C MET A 227 24.52 -10.20 -176.11
N LYS A 228 24.58 -8.99 -176.70
CA LYS A 228 25.11 -7.78 -176.04
C LYS A 228 24.36 -7.44 -174.76
N GLU A 229 23.04 -7.28 -174.82
CA GLU A 229 22.22 -6.96 -173.64
C GLU A 229 22.40 -7.99 -172.50
N SER A 230 22.37 -9.29 -172.84
CA SER A 230 22.55 -10.37 -171.87
C SER A 230 23.97 -10.44 -171.27
N SER A 231 24.94 -9.83 -171.94
CA SER A 231 26.33 -9.71 -171.52
C SER A 231 26.58 -8.46 -170.67
N ASP A 232 26.02 -7.31 -171.04
CA ASP A 232 26.07 -6.08 -170.24
C ASP A 232 25.37 -6.28 -168.89
N ALA A 233 24.24 -7.01 -168.87
CA ALA A 233 23.57 -7.42 -167.65
C ALA A 233 24.44 -8.34 -166.77
N LEU A 234 25.23 -9.24 -167.38
CA LEU A 234 26.15 -10.14 -166.67
C LEU A 234 27.37 -9.40 -166.11
N VAL A 235 27.91 -8.43 -166.85
CA VAL A 235 28.93 -7.47 -166.38
C VAL A 235 28.42 -6.76 -165.13
N SER A 236 27.25 -6.13 -165.21
CA SER A 236 26.66 -5.37 -164.11
C SER A 236 26.42 -6.25 -162.88
N LEU A 237 25.91 -7.47 -163.09
CA LEU A 237 25.72 -8.45 -162.01
C LEU A 237 27.06 -8.84 -161.35
N CYS A 238 28.09 -9.19 -162.13
CA CYS A 238 29.43 -9.51 -161.62
C CYS A 238 30.01 -8.33 -160.82
N GLN A 239 29.95 -7.10 -161.35
CA GLN A 239 30.40 -5.90 -160.65
C GLN A 239 29.65 -5.67 -159.32
N SER A 240 28.32 -5.82 -159.31
CA SER A 240 27.50 -5.66 -158.10
C SER A 240 27.79 -6.70 -157.01
N LEU A 241 28.29 -7.88 -157.40
CA LEU A 241 28.72 -8.97 -156.52
C LEU A 241 30.23 -8.92 -156.18
N GLY A 242 30.98 -7.95 -156.71
CA GLY A 242 32.44 -7.86 -156.54
C GLY A 242 33.23 -8.98 -157.23
N LEU A 243 32.64 -9.63 -158.24
CA LEU A 243 33.22 -10.76 -158.97
C LEU A 243 33.97 -10.29 -160.23
N PRO A 244 35.10 -10.93 -160.60
CA PRO A 244 35.77 -10.63 -161.86
C PRO A 244 34.89 -11.07 -163.04
N CYS A 245 34.64 -10.15 -163.95
CA CYS A 245 34.00 -10.39 -165.25
C CYS A 245 35.09 -10.51 -166.32
N SER A 246 35.21 -11.65 -166.98
CA SER A 246 36.12 -11.82 -168.14
C SER A 246 35.45 -11.45 -169.46
N MET A 247 34.12 -11.49 -169.50
CA MET A 247 33.32 -11.07 -170.65
C MET A 247 33.46 -9.56 -170.92
N GLN A 248 33.66 -8.72 -169.89
CA GLN A 248 33.89 -7.27 -170.02
C GLN A 248 34.99 -6.93 -171.04
N GLY A 249 36.21 -7.45 -170.81
CA GLY A 249 37.34 -7.20 -171.71
C GLY A 249 37.23 -7.93 -173.06
N PHE A 250 36.24 -8.79 -173.23
CA PHE A 250 35.90 -9.40 -174.51
C PHE A 250 34.93 -8.50 -175.31
N LEU A 251 33.94 -7.84 -174.68
CA LEU A 251 33.16 -6.78 -175.35
C LEU A 251 34.06 -5.67 -175.88
N GLU A 252 34.94 -5.14 -175.03
CA GLU A 252 35.88 -4.07 -175.38
C GLU A 252 36.78 -4.44 -176.58
N ALA A 253 37.14 -5.72 -176.71
CA ALA A 253 37.98 -6.22 -177.80
C ALA A 253 37.20 -6.53 -179.11
N VAL A 254 35.87 -6.61 -179.06
CA VAL A 254 35.00 -7.06 -180.16
C VAL A 254 34.04 -5.95 -180.64
N GLU A 255 33.97 -4.83 -179.92
CA GLU A 255 33.07 -3.71 -180.20
C GLU A 255 33.18 -3.18 -181.65
N GLU A 256 34.37 -2.98 -182.20
CA GLU A 256 34.52 -2.51 -183.60
C GLU A 256 33.94 -3.50 -184.63
N ALA A 257 34.18 -4.80 -184.43
CA ALA A 257 33.64 -5.86 -185.30
C ALA A 257 32.11 -6.02 -185.14
N GLN A 258 31.57 -5.70 -183.96
CA GLN A 258 30.14 -5.68 -183.71
C GLN A 258 29.46 -4.45 -184.32
N GLN A 259 30.08 -3.26 -184.23
CA GLN A 259 29.57 -2.02 -184.83
C GLN A 259 29.56 -2.07 -186.37
N LEU A 260 30.52 -2.78 -186.97
CA LEU A 260 30.53 -3.10 -188.41
C LEU A 260 29.56 -4.25 -188.78
N GLY A 261 28.83 -4.81 -187.81
CA GLY A 261 27.79 -5.83 -188.03
C GLY A 261 28.34 -7.15 -188.55
N GLY A 262 29.51 -7.61 -188.07
CA GLY A 262 30.27 -8.67 -188.72
C GLY A 262 30.96 -9.68 -187.80
N LEU A 263 30.38 -10.05 -186.65
CA LEU A 263 31.00 -11.06 -185.77
C LEU A 263 31.15 -12.42 -186.45
N SER A 264 32.35 -12.99 -186.38
CA SER A 264 32.63 -14.31 -186.94
C SER A 264 32.08 -15.44 -186.05
N ALA A 265 31.99 -16.65 -186.61
CA ALA A 265 31.65 -17.84 -185.86
C ALA A 265 32.64 -18.12 -184.70
N CYS A 266 33.90 -17.71 -184.83
CA CYS A 266 34.88 -17.78 -183.76
C CYS A 266 34.53 -16.82 -182.62
N ASP A 267 34.23 -15.56 -182.93
CA ASP A 267 33.90 -14.53 -181.94
C ASP A 267 32.63 -14.91 -181.16
N ILE A 268 31.59 -15.38 -181.86
CA ILE A 268 30.35 -15.87 -181.22
C ILE A 268 30.63 -17.10 -180.33
N SER A 269 31.56 -17.99 -180.72
CA SER A 269 31.94 -19.13 -179.89
C SER A 269 32.73 -18.73 -178.64
N GLN A 270 33.61 -17.71 -178.76
CA GLN A 270 34.39 -17.17 -177.65
C GLN A 270 33.51 -16.36 -176.70
N TRP A 271 32.63 -15.51 -177.21
CA TRP A 271 31.58 -14.80 -176.47
C TRP A 271 30.80 -15.77 -175.58
N ALA A 272 30.25 -16.82 -176.19
CA ALA A 272 29.48 -17.81 -175.46
C ALA A 272 30.34 -18.58 -174.44
N SER A 273 31.66 -18.70 -174.65
CA SER A 273 32.58 -19.29 -173.67
C SER A 273 32.85 -18.37 -172.47
N GLU A 274 33.02 -17.06 -172.69
CA GLU A 274 33.23 -16.07 -171.64
C GLU A 274 31.97 -15.82 -170.83
N GLN A 275 30.83 -15.69 -171.50
CA GLN A 275 29.53 -15.57 -170.84
C GLN A 275 29.23 -16.81 -169.97
N ARG A 276 29.50 -18.04 -170.46
CA ARG A 276 29.43 -19.26 -169.64
C ARG A 276 30.41 -19.24 -168.47
N ARG A 277 31.62 -18.70 -168.65
CA ARG A 277 32.65 -18.60 -167.60
C ARG A 277 32.20 -17.68 -166.46
N ASP A 278 31.64 -16.52 -166.77
CA ASP A 278 31.15 -15.58 -165.77
C ASP A 278 29.82 -16.01 -165.12
N ILE A 279 28.88 -16.60 -165.88
CA ILE A 279 27.69 -17.26 -165.31
C ILE A 279 28.11 -18.36 -164.32
N SER A 280 29.18 -19.11 -164.61
CA SER A 280 29.72 -20.12 -163.69
C SER A 280 30.36 -19.51 -162.43
N ARG A 281 30.99 -18.34 -162.51
CA ARG A 281 31.51 -17.59 -161.34
C ARG A 281 30.36 -17.11 -160.45
N VAL A 282 29.32 -16.50 -161.04
CA VAL A 282 28.11 -16.08 -160.32
C VAL A 282 27.42 -17.28 -159.68
N GLY A 283 27.26 -18.39 -160.41
CA GLY A 283 26.69 -19.64 -159.89
C GLY A 283 27.45 -20.19 -158.69
N LYS A 284 28.78 -20.21 -158.74
CA LYS A 284 29.63 -20.62 -157.60
C LYS A 284 29.46 -19.69 -156.40
N HIS A 285 29.46 -18.38 -156.60
CA HIS A 285 29.24 -17.41 -155.52
C HIS A 285 27.85 -17.56 -154.87
N VAL A 286 26.80 -17.75 -155.66
CA VAL A 286 25.43 -18.00 -155.16
C VAL A 286 25.34 -19.31 -154.37
N LEU A 287 26.13 -20.33 -154.72
CA LEU A 287 26.27 -21.56 -153.93
C LEU A 287 27.02 -21.30 -152.61
N GLU A 288 28.16 -20.63 -152.63
CA GLU A 288 28.95 -20.29 -151.42
C GLU A 288 28.15 -19.43 -150.42
N VAL A 289 27.39 -18.45 -150.91
CA VAL A 289 26.48 -17.63 -150.10
C VAL A 289 25.34 -18.49 -149.52
N ARG A 290 24.79 -19.44 -150.29
CA ARG A 290 23.77 -20.38 -149.79
C ARG A 290 24.32 -21.33 -148.73
N GLU A 291 25.52 -21.88 -148.96
CA GLU A 291 26.22 -22.81 -148.07
C GLU A 291 26.69 -22.16 -146.77
N THR A 292 26.90 -20.84 -146.74
CA THR A 292 27.19 -20.08 -145.51
C THR A 292 25.92 -19.61 -144.80
N VAL A 293 24.90 -19.16 -145.54
CA VAL A 293 23.63 -18.65 -144.98
C VAL A 293 22.80 -19.76 -144.32
N GLU A 294 22.72 -20.97 -144.87
CA GLU A 294 21.90 -22.03 -144.27
C GLU A 294 22.41 -22.55 -142.90
N PRO A 295 23.72 -22.77 -142.68
CA PRO A 295 24.27 -23.00 -141.34
C PRO A 295 24.04 -21.84 -140.37
N LEU A 296 24.10 -20.58 -140.84
CA LEU A 296 23.83 -19.41 -139.99
C LEU A 296 22.35 -19.33 -139.59
N LYS A 297 21.40 -19.57 -140.51
CA LYS A 297 19.96 -19.73 -140.22
C LYS A 297 19.71 -20.84 -139.19
N LYS A 298 20.38 -21.99 -139.34
CA LYS A 298 20.28 -23.12 -138.38
C LYS A 298 20.81 -22.73 -137.00
N LYS A 299 21.99 -22.10 -136.91
CA LYS A 299 22.56 -21.60 -135.64
C LYS A 299 21.66 -20.56 -134.98
N LEU A 300 21.10 -19.61 -135.74
CA LEU A 300 20.18 -18.59 -135.24
C LEU A 300 18.93 -19.23 -134.61
N LYS A 301 18.29 -20.18 -135.30
CA LYS A 301 17.12 -20.90 -134.75
C LYS A 301 17.45 -21.64 -133.45
N VAL A 302 18.63 -22.24 -133.34
CA VAL A 302 19.08 -22.90 -132.10
C VAL A 302 19.26 -21.88 -130.97
N THR A 303 19.98 -20.78 -131.20
CA THR A 303 20.20 -19.77 -130.15
C THR A 303 18.93 -19.01 -129.78
N GLU A 304 17.97 -18.86 -130.68
CA GLU A 304 16.63 -18.35 -130.37
C GLU A 304 15.83 -19.30 -129.48
N MET A 305 15.88 -20.62 -129.75
CA MET A 305 15.26 -21.64 -128.89
C MET A 305 15.92 -21.73 -127.52
N GLU A 306 17.25 -21.64 -127.45
CA GLU A 306 18.01 -21.59 -126.18
C GLU A 306 17.68 -20.33 -125.38
N ARG A 307 17.65 -19.16 -126.03
CA ARG A 307 17.23 -17.89 -125.41
C ARG A 307 15.82 -17.98 -124.85
N GLU A 308 14.88 -18.59 -125.58
CA GLU A 308 13.50 -18.75 -125.12
C GLU A 308 13.37 -19.76 -123.97
N LYS A 309 14.16 -20.85 -123.99
CA LYS A 309 14.28 -21.78 -122.86
C LYS A 309 14.80 -21.08 -121.60
N LEU A 310 15.88 -20.30 -121.72
CA LEU A 310 16.42 -19.50 -120.62
C LEU A 310 15.43 -18.43 -120.14
N ARG A 311 14.68 -17.79 -121.04
CA ARG A 311 13.63 -16.81 -120.72
C ARG A 311 12.51 -17.43 -119.88
N LYS A 312 12.08 -18.65 -120.22
CA LYS A 312 11.09 -19.43 -119.44
C LYS A 312 11.64 -19.83 -118.07
N GLN A 313 12.85 -20.37 -118.01
CA GLN A 313 13.51 -20.72 -116.74
C GLN A 313 13.67 -19.50 -115.81
N LEU A 314 14.00 -18.33 -116.35
CA LEU A 314 14.07 -17.07 -115.60
C LEU A 314 12.68 -16.58 -115.13
N ALA A 315 11.64 -16.75 -115.96
CA ALA A 315 10.27 -16.44 -115.53
C ALA A 315 9.79 -17.38 -114.40
N GLU A 316 10.18 -18.65 -114.45
CA GLU A 316 9.87 -19.65 -113.42
C GLU A 316 10.63 -19.40 -112.10
N THR A 317 11.91 -19.02 -112.15
CA THR A 317 12.67 -18.63 -110.94
C THR A 317 12.09 -17.36 -110.31
N VAL A 318 11.85 -16.31 -111.11
CA VAL A 318 11.25 -15.06 -110.63
C VAL A 318 9.83 -15.26 -110.10
N LYS A 319 9.05 -16.20 -110.67
CA LYS A 319 7.74 -16.56 -110.12
C LYS A 319 7.87 -17.21 -108.74
N ARG A 320 8.74 -18.22 -108.58
CA ARG A 320 8.96 -18.88 -107.28
C ARG A 320 9.49 -17.91 -106.22
N GLU A 321 10.46 -17.07 -106.57
CA GLU A 321 11.01 -16.09 -105.63
C GLU A 321 9.96 -15.07 -105.17
N LYS A 322 9.02 -14.68 -106.04
CA LYS A 322 7.85 -13.84 -105.66
C LYS A 322 6.88 -14.58 -104.75
N GLU A 323 6.61 -15.85 -104.99
CA GLU A 323 5.75 -16.70 -104.14
C GLU A 323 6.39 -16.94 -102.77
N GLU A 324 7.71 -17.12 -102.71
CA GLU A 324 8.49 -17.24 -101.47
C GLU A 324 8.52 -15.92 -100.69
N ARG A 325 8.78 -14.78 -101.36
CA ARG A 325 8.69 -13.45 -100.74
C ARG A 325 7.29 -13.16 -100.18
N LYS A 326 6.22 -13.49 -100.92
CA LYS A 326 4.83 -13.29 -100.46
C LYS A 326 4.50 -14.14 -99.23
N LYS A 327 4.93 -15.40 -99.19
CA LYS A 327 4.78 -16.25 -97.99
C LYS A 327 5.54 -15.68 -96.79
N MET A 328 6.78 -15.22 -97.00
CA MET A 328 7.56 -14.60 -95.93
C MET A 328 6.90 -13.31 -95.42
N GLU A 329 6.31 -12.50 -96.29
CA GLU A 329 5.55 -11.30 -95.95
C GLU A 329 4.29 -11.64 -95.13
N GLU A 330 3.50 -12.62 -95.58
CA GLU A 330 2.33 -13.15 -94.84
C GLU A 330 2.70 -13.74 -93.48
N GLU A 331 3.81 -14.49 -93.39
CA GLU A 331 4.32 -15.01 -92.12
C GLU A 331 4.80 -13.90 -91.18
N TRP A 332 5.47 -12.87 -91.69
CA TRP A 332 5.90 -11.73 -90.87
C TRP A 332 4.72 -10.90 -90.39
N GLU A 333 3.69 -10.69 -91.21
CA GLU A 333 2.46 -10.00 -90.81
C GLU A 333 1.70 -10.80 -89.74
N HIS A 334 1.56 -12.12 -89.89
CA HIS A 334 0.96 -12.98 -88.87
C HIS A 334 1.74 -12.93 -87.55
N ARG A 335 3.07 -13.08 -87.59
CA ARG A 335 3.94 -13.01 -86.40
C ARG A 335 3.87 -11.63 -85.72
N MET A 336 3.82 -10.55 -86.50
CA MET A 336 3.65 -9.18 -85.99
C MET A 336 2.31 -9.01 -85.27
N GLN A 337 1.22 -9.49 -85.87
CA GLN A 337 -0.12 -9.42 -85.29
C GLN A 337 -0.26 -10.30 -84.04
N GLU A 338 0.38 -11.47 -84.01
CA GLU A 338 0.45 -12.35 -82.83
C GLU A 338 1.26 -11.75 -81.68
N VAL A 339 2.40 -11.11 -81.98
CA VAL A 339 3.19 -10.36 -80.98
C VAL A 339 2.39 -9.17 -80.46
N LYS A 340 1.67 -8.46 -81.34
CA LYS A 340 0.80 -7.34 -80.97
C LYS A 340 -0.34 -7.78 -80.06
N SER A 341 -1.07 -8.85 -80.37
CA SER A 341 -2.16 -9.34 -79.51
C SER A 341 -1.64 -9.78 -78.14
N LYS A 342 -0.50 -10.50 -78.09
CA LYS A 342 0.17 -10.86 -76.83
C LYS A 342 0.58 -9.63 -76.01
N ALA A 343 1.10 -8.58 -76.66
CA ALA A 343 1.44 -7.32 -75.99
C ALA A 343 0.19 -6.60 -75.44
N GLU A 344 -0.91 -6.54 -76.22
CA GLU A 344 -2.19 -6.00 -75.76
C GLU A 344 -2.76 -6.78 -74.56
N ASP A 345 -2.64 -8.11 -74.53
CA ASP A 345 -3.11 -8.96 -73.43
C ASP A 345 -2.21 -8.92 -72.19
N VAL A 346 -0.91 -8.64 -72.35
CA VAL A 346 -0.02 -8.29 -71.24
C VAL A 346 -0.39 -6.90 -70.69
N LEU A 347 -0.65 -5.91 -71.54
CA LEU A 347 -1.06 -4.56 -71.11
C LEU A 347 -2.41 -4.56 -70.39
N LYS A 348 -3.38 -5.38 -70.84
CA LYS A 348 -4.67 -5.57 -70.14
C LYS A 348 -4.47 -6.14 -68.74
N ARG A 349 -3.63 -7.18 -68.59
CA ARG A 349 -3.32 -7.80 -67.28
C ARG A 349 -2.59 -6.85 -66.35
N LEU A 350 -1.50 -6.22 -66.80
CA LEU A 350 -0.76 -5.23 -66.01
C LEU A 350 -1.64 -4.04 -65.59
N LYS A 351 -2.61 -3.64 -66.41
CA LYS A 351 -3.60 -2.61 -66.04
C LYS A 351 -4.54 -3.13 -64.95
N GLN A 352 -5.05 -4.36 -65.07
CA GLN A 352 -5.91 -4.96 -64.04
C GLN A 352 -5.16 -5.10 -62.71
N GLU A 353 -3.96 -5.70 -62.73
CA GLU A 353 -3.07 -5.85 -61.56
C GLU A 353 -2.78 -4.49 -60.90
N LYS A 354 -2.55 -3.42 -61.69
CA LYS A 354 -2.38 -2.05 -61.16
C LYS A 354 -3.62 -1.52 -60.45
N GLU A 355 -4.81 -1.71 -61.01
CA GLU A 355 -6.06 -1.28 -60.35
C GLU A 355 -6.41 -2.17 -59.15
N ASP A 356 -6.00 -3.45 -59.15
CA ASP A 356 -6.15 -4.37 -58.02
C ASP A 356 -5.21 -4.00 -56.86
N LEU A 357 -3.93 -3.72 -57.15
CA LEU A 357 -2.96 -3.20 -56.18
C LEU A 357 -3.42 -1.86 -55.58
N LYS A 358 -3.96 -0.93 -56.38
CA LYS A 358 -4.56 0.32 -55.86
C LYS A 358 -5.69 0.07 -54.87
N ARG A 359 -6.59 -0.87 -55.15
CA ARG A 359 -7.67 -1.23 -54.22
C ARG A 359 -7.12 -1.91 -52.97
N GLY A 360 -6.06 -2.70 -53.09
CA GLY A 360 -5.32 -3.22 -51.94
C GLY A 360 -4.68 -2.14 -51.07
N VAL A 361 -4.03 -1.14 -51.68
CA VAL A 361 -3.42 0.01 -50.99
C VAL A 361 -4.49 0.81 -50.24
N THR A 362 -5.56 1.23 -50.91
CA THR A 362 -6.64 2.01 -50.25
C THR A 362 -7.30 1.25 -49.11
N LEU A 363 -7.58 -0.05 -49.26
CA LEU A 363 -8.10 -0.89 -48.16
C LEU A 363 -7.13 -1.01 -46.98
N LEU A 364 -5.81 -1.01 -47.22
CA LEU A 364 -4.80 -1.01 -46.16
C LEU A 364 -4.63 0.37 -45.51
N GLU A 365 -4.75 1.46 -46.27
CA GLU A 365 -4.78 2.84 -45.76
C GLU A 365 -6.00 3.06 -44.85
N ASP A 366 -7.20 2.68 -45.32
CA ASP A 366 -8.44 2.70 -44.54
C ASP A 366 -8.26 1.89 -43.24
N ARG A 367 -7.81 0.63 -43.35
CA ARG A 367 -7.60 -0.28 -42.20
C ARG A 367 -6.57 0.25 -41.19
N ASN A 368 -5.53 0.94 -41.66
CA ASN A 368 -4.53 1.56 -40.80
C ASN A 368 -5.08 2.81 -40.10
N SER A 369 -5.98 3.56 -40.76
CA SER A 369 -6.70 4.67 -40.13
C SER A 369 -7.67 4.18 -39.03
N GLU A 370 -8.39 3.06 -39.26
CA GLU A 370 -9.22 2.41 -38.25
C GLU A 370 -8.40 1.98 -37.02
N LEU A 371 -7.27 1.31 -37.24
CA LEU A 371 -6.38 0.85 -36.17
C LEU A 371 -5.74 2.02 -35.41
N THR A 372 -5.45 3.13 -36.09
CA THR A 372 -4.95 4.35 -35.45
C THR A 372 -6.03 5.01 -34.59
N ALA A 373 -7.29 5.05 -35.05
CA ALA A 373 -8.41 5.57 -34.27
C ALA A 373 -8.72 4.71 -33.04
N GLU A 374 -8.75 3.38 -33.20
CA GLU A 374 -8.90 2.43 -32.07
C GLU A 374 -7.76 2.56 -31.07
N LEU A 375 -6.50 2.65 -31.53
CA LEU A 375 -5.35 2.87 -30.65
C LEU A 375 -5.50 4.16 -29.84
N ASN A 376 -5.92 5.26 -30.45
CA ASN A 376 -6.17 6.52 -29.75
C ASN A 376 -7.25 6.36 -28.67
N LEU A 377 -8.40 5.77 -29.00
CA LEU A 377 -9.48 5.47 -28.03
C LEU A 377 -9.00 4.61 -26.86
N GLN A 378 -8.18 3.58 -27.13
CA GLN A 378 -7.59 2.75 -26.09
C GLN A 378 -6.59 3.54 -25.21
N THR A 379 -5.84 4.50 -25.77
CA THR A 379 -4.96 5.38 -24.97
C THR A 379 -5.74 6.37 -24.12
N GLU A 380 -6.86 6.91 -24.60
CA GLU A 380 -7.75 7.79 -23.84
C GLU A 380 -8.43 7.04 -22.69
N ALA A 381 -8.99 5.85 -22.96
CA ALA A 381 -9.56 4.97 -21.95
C ALA A 381 -8.53 4.58 -20.87
N LYS A 382 -7.30 4.25 -21.27
CA LYS A 382 -6.19 3.99 -20.35
C LYS A 382 -5.88 5.21 -19.47
N GLN A 383 -5.79 6.41 -20.05
CA GLN A 383 -5.51 7.63 -19.29
C GLN A 383 -6.61 7.95 -18.27
N SER A 384 -7.89 7.71 -18.61
CA SER A 384 -9.00 7.83 -17.67
C SER A 384 -8.86 6.84 -16.50
N LEU A 385 -8.56 5.58 -16.77
CA LEU A 385 -8.34 4.56 -15.74
C LEU A 385 -7.10 4.84 -14.87
N GLU A 386 -6.04 5.43 -15.44
CA GLU A 386 -4.86 5.87 -14.67
C GLU A 386 -5.17 7.07 -13.77
N TYR A 387 -6.03 8.01 -14.21
CA TYR A 387 -6.54 9.11 -13.40
C TYR A 387 -7.46 8.64 -12.26
N GLU A 388 -8.40 7.74 -12.54
CA GLU A 388 -9.26 7.11 -11.54
C GLU A 388 -8.44 6.34 -10.51
N ARG A 389 -7.47 5.51 -10.97
CA ARG A 389 -6.54 4.79 -10.09
C ARG A 389 -5.75 5.75 -9.19
N ALA A 390 -5.23 6.85 -9.72
CA ALA A 390 -4.50 7.85 -8.93
C ALA A 390 -5.40 8.57 -7.91
N THR A 391 -6.70 8.71 -8.22
CA THR A 391 -7.70 9.28 -7.32
C THR A 391 -8.07 8.31 -6.20
N LEU A 392 -8.38 7.05 -6.55
CA LEU A 392 -8.63 5.97 -5.58
C LEU A 392 -7.42 5.71 -4.68
N GLN A 393 -6.20 5.82 -5.19
CA GLN A 393 -4.98 5.73 -4.37
C GLN A 393 -4.91 6.85 -3.32
N LYS A 394 -5.26 8.10 -3.66
CA LYS A 394 -5.32 9.20 -2.67
C LYS A 394 -6.37 8.92 -1.60
N GLU A 395 -7.55 8.43 -1.98
CA GLU A 395 -8.62 8.08 -1.05
C GLU A 395 -8.21 6.96 -0.10
N VAL A 396 -7.54 5.91 -0.60
CA VAL A 396 -7.00 4.82 0.26
C VAL A 396 -5.96 5.35 1.26
N HIS A 397 -5.09 6.29 0.87
CA HIS A 397 -4.17 6.93 1.82
C HIS A 397 -4.89 7.80 2.86
N HIS A 398 -5.96 8.50 2.46
CA HIS A 398 -6.78 9.30 3.38
C HIS A 398 -7.52 8.41 4.39
N LEU A 399 -8.19 7.36 3.92
CA LEU A 399 -8.89 6.38 4.76
C LEU A 399 -7.93 5.67 5.72
N HIS A 400 -6.73 5.29 5.29
CA HIS A 400 -5.74 4.69 6.21
C HIS A 400 -5.21 5.70 7.24
N SER A 401 -5.07 6.99 6.88
CA SER A 401 -4.76 8.03 7.86
C SER A 401 -5.89 8.19 8.88
N LEU A 402 -7.16 8.13 8.46
CA LEU A 402 -8.31 8.16 9.38
C LEU A 402 -8.40 6.91 10.25
N GLU A 403 -8.07 5.72 9.72
CA GLU A 403 -7.99 4.47 10.47
C GLU A 403 -6.95 4.56 11.61
N ASN A 404 -5.78 5.16 11.34
CA ASN A 404 -4.75 5.37 12.35
C ASN A 404 -5.17 6.40 13.40
N MET A 405 -5.78 7.53 13.01
CA MET A 405 -6.38 8.47 13.98
C MET A 405 -7.45 7.81 14.86
N PHE A 406 -8.29 6.94 14.28
CA PHE A 406 -9.29 6.19 15.04
C PHE A 406 -8.66 5.19 16.01
N ARG A 407 -7.54 4.55 15.62
CA ARG A 407 -6.75 3.65 16.47
C ARG A 407 -6.20 4.39 17.69
N GLU A 408 -5.61 5.57 17.50
CA GLU A 408 -5.09 6.43 18.58
C GLU A 408 -6.21 6.89 19.53
N VAL A 409 -7.36 7.31 18.98
CA VAL A 409 -8.53 7.69 19.77
C VAL A 409 -9.06 6.51 20.59
N GLU A 410 -9.16 5.31 20.01
CA GLU A 410 -9.61 4.10 20.71
C GLU A 410 -8.62 3.67 21.82
N GLU A 411 -7.31 3.77 21.60
CA GLU A 411 -6.31 3.54 22.65
C GLU A 411 -6.43 4.57 23.79
N SER A 412 -6.63 5.85 23.47
CA SER A 412 -6.86 6.89 24.48
C SER A 412 -8.14 6.62 25.29
N ARG A 413 -9.23 6.19 24.62
CA ARG A 413 -10.52 5.83 25.22
C ARG A 413 -10.37 4.65 26.18
N GLN A 414 -9.63 3.61 25.78
CA GLN A 414 -9.32 2.46 26.63
C GLN A 414 -8.44 2.83 27.83
N ASN A 415 -7.56 3.83 27.71
CA ASN A 415 -6.77 4.31 28.84
C ASN A 415 -7.63 5.12 29.83
N LEU A 416 -8.48 6.02 29.34
CA LEU A 416 -9.48 6.71 30.16
C LEU A 416 -10.46 5.75 30.86
N GLU A 417 -10.86 4.64 30.22
CA GLU A 417 -11.63 3.58 30.90
C GLU A 417 -10.87 2.94 32.07
N LYS A 418 -9.56 2.72 31.95
CA LYS A 418 -8.72 2.14 33.02
C LYS A 418 -8.60 3.13 34.18
N GLU A 419 -8.42 4.41 33.89
CA GLU A 419 -8.39 5.49 34.88
C GLU A 419 -9.74 5.69 35.58
N LEU A 420 -10.85 5.63 34.84
CA LEU A 420 -12.20 5.68 35.40
C LEU A 420 -12.49 4.48 36.32
N ARG A 421 -12.09 3.26 35.93
CA ARG A 421 -12.19 2.08 36.81
C ARG A 421 -11.29 2.21 38.03
N SER A 422 -10.07 2.73 37.88
CA SER A 422 -9.14 2.96 39.00
C SER A 422 -9.73 3.96 40.01
N THR A 423 -10.18 5.12 39.54
CA THR A 423 -10.81 6.17 40.37
C THR A 423 -12.12 5.71 41.01
N GLN A 424 -12.95 4.92 40.32
CA GLN A 424 -14.11 4.27 40.94
C GLN A 424 -13.68 3.37 42.11
N THR A 425 -12.68 2.48 41.95
CA THR A 425 -12.23 1.65 43.07
C THR A 425 -11.51 2.42 44.19
N LEU A 426 -11.16 3.69 43.99
CA LEU A 426 -10.70 4.57 45.06
C LEU A 426 -11.90 5.22 45.77
N LEU A 427 -12.89 5.70 45.02
CA LEU A 427 -14.15 6.21 45.56
C LEU A 427 -14.88 5.15 46.39
N ASP A 428 -14.93 3.90 45.92
CA ASP A 428 -15.52 2.77 46.64
C ASP A 428 -14.82 2.56 48.00
N LYS A 429 -13.47 2.64 48.04
CA LYS A 429 -12.68 2.50 49.28
C LYS A 429 -12.91 3.66 50.25
N GLU A 430 -12.98 4.89 49.77
CA GLU A 430 -13.31 6.04 50.63
C GLU A 430 -14.76 5.99 51.12
N SER A 431 -15.70 5.48 50.30
CA SER A 431 -17.09 5.25 50.74
C SER A 431 -17.17 4.20 51.85
N ALA A 432 -16.43 3.09 51.74
CA ALA A 432 -16.36 2.05 52.76
C ALA A 432 -15.66 2.52 54.05
N LYS A 433 -14.63 3.37 53.94
CA LYS A 433 -14.04 4.07 55.10
C LYS A 433 -15.06 4.98 55.77
N ASN A 434 -15.80 5.79 55.01
CA ASN A 434 -16.81 6.68 55.55
C ASN A 434 -17.95 5.92 56.25
N GLN A 435 -18.41 4.80 55.69
CA GLN A 435 -19.38 3.90 56.34
C GLN A 435 -18.80 3.30 57.65
N SER A 436 -17.53 2.88 57.64
CA SER A 436 -16.86 2.38 58.86
C SER A 436 -16.74 3.45 59.95
N VAL A 437 -16.40 4.69 59.57
CA VAL A 437 -16.35 5.85 60.49
C VAL A 437 -17.75 6.21 60.99
N GLN A 438 -18.78 6.13 60.14
CA GLN A 438 -20.17 6.33 60.54
C GLN A 438 -20.60 5.28 61.59
N HIS A 439 -20.36 3.99 61.34
CA HIS A 439 -20.68 2.93 62.32
C HIS A 439 -19.87 3.06 63.62
N GLN A 440 -18.63 3.55 63.57
CA GLN A 440 -17.88 3.90 64.78
C GLN A 440 -18.51 5.09 65.53
N HIS A 441 -18.99 6.11 64.80
CA HIS A 441 -19.70 7.25 65.39
C HIS A 441 -21.04 6.83 66.02
N GLU A 442 -21.84 5.99 65.34
CA GLU A 442 -23.07 5.39 65.85
C GLU A 442 -22.80 4.58 67.13
N ALA A 443 -21.78 3.71 67.12
CA ALA A 443 -21.37 2.95 68.30
C ALA A 443 -20.86 3.84 69.46
N LEU A 444 -20.23 4.98 69.15
CA LEU A 444 -19.84 5.98 70.14
C LEU A 444 -21.05 6.74 70.69
N GLN A 445 -22.03 7.11 69.87
CA GLN A 445 -23.29 7.70 70.34
C GLN A 445 -24.05 6.74 71.27
N VAL A 446 -24.15 5.46 70.92
CA VAL A 446 -24.79 4.43 71.78
C VAL A 446 -24.06 4.32 73.13
N LYS A 447 -22.72 4.32 73.13
CA LYS A 447 -21.91 4.34 74.36
C LYS A 447 -22.13 5.62 75.18
N GLN A 448 -22.18 6.79 74.54
CA GLN A 448 -22.47 8.06 75.21
C GLN A 448 -23.88 8.10 75.80
N ALA A 449 -24.89 7.54 75.11
CA ALA A 449 -26.26 7.43 75.62
C ALA A 449 -26.36 6.47 76.81
N ALA A 450 -25.64 5.35 76.78
CA ALA A 450 -25.54 4.42 77.92
C ALA A 450 -24.81 5.06 79.12
N LEU A 451 -23.72 5.79 78.87
CA LEU A 451 -22.99 6.51 79.92
C LEU A 451 -23.82 7.66 80.52
N ARG A 452 -24.62 8.38 79.72
CA ARG A 452 -25.59 9.36 80.25
C ARG A 452 -26.59 8.68 81.18
N LYS A 453 -27.27 7.62 80.75
CA LYS A 453 -28.19 6.86 81.61
C LYS A 453 -27.54 6.36 82.92
N HIS A 454 -26.26 5.99 82.88
CA HIS A 454 -25.53 5.59 84.08
C HIS A 454 -25.18 6.79 84.98
N LEU A 455 -24.89 7.96 84.41
CA LEU A 455 -24.76 9.21 85.18
C LEU A 455 -26.10 9.64 85.77
N ASP A 456 -27.20 9.53 85.02
CA ASP A 456 -28.56 9.84 85.48
C ASP A 456 -28.92 8.98 86.72
N VAL A 457 -28.65 7.66 86.66
CA VAL A 457 -28.83 6.72 87.80
C VAL A 457 -27.86 7.01 88.96
N LEU A 458 -26.63 7.46 88.69
CA LEU A 458 -25.71 7.87 89.76
C LEU A 458 -26.14 9.19 90.43
N VAL A 459 -26.75 10.11 89.68
CA VAL A 459 -27.36 11.34 90.22
C VAL A 459 -28.55 10.98 91.10
N GLU A 460 -29.48 10.16 90.60
CA GLU A 460 -30.62 9.62 91.35
C GLU A 460 -30.15 8.94 92.66
N GLN A 461 -29.10 8.13 92.61
CA GLN A 461 -28.50 7.52 93.82
C GLN A 461 -27.88 8.55 94.78
N THR A 462 -27.29 9.64 94.30
CA THR A 462 -26.81 10.73 95.19
C THR A 462 -27.95 11.58 95.75
N GLU A 463 -29.06 11.75 95.03
CA GLU A 463 -30.25 12.45 95.50
C GLU A 463 -31.00 11.61 96.56
N ASP A 464 -31.15 10.30 96.34
CA ASP A 464 -31.64 9.34 97.34
C ASP A 464 -30.77 9.34 98.61
N LEU A 465 -29.44 9.25 98.45
CA LEU A 465 -28.50 9.28 99.59
C LEU A 465 -28.51 10.63 100.30
N HIS A 466 -28.72 11.74 99.58
CA HIS A 466 -28.82 13.06 100.19
C HIS A 466 -30.14 13.22 100.97
N SER A 467 -31.26 12.76 100.42
CA SER A 467 -32.57 12.76 101.09
C SER A 467 -32.58 11.83 102.31
N SER A 468 -31.94 10.67 102.22
CA SER A 468 -31.76 9.76 103.37
C SER A 468 -30.79 10.34 104.42
N LEU A 469 -29.84 11.18 104.03
CA LEU A 469 -29.00 11.92 104.96
C LEU A 469 -29.79 13.05 105.63
N GLU A 470 -30.55 13.83 104.86
CA GLU A 470 -31.44 14.89 105.36
C GLU A 470 -32.44 14.33 106.38
N GLN A 471 -33.14 13.23 106.06
CA GLN A 471 -34.00 12.54 107.02
C GLN A 471 -33.21 12.08 108.28
N SER A 472 -32.00 11.55 108.12
CA SER A 472 -31.16 11.15 109.26
C SER A 472 -30.65 12.33 110.09
N GLU A 473 -30.48 13.52 109.49
CA GLU A 473 -30.10 14.75 110.19
C GLU A 473 -31.30 15.41 110.87
N ASP A 474 -32.49 15.34 110.29
CA ASP A 474 -33.77 15.69 110.91
C ASP A 474 -34.08 14.77 112.10
N GLU A 475 -34.02 13.44 111.94
CA GLU A 475 -34.22 12.48 113.04
C GLU A 475 -33.21 12.72 114.18
N LYS A 476 -31.97 13.06 113.84
CA LYS A 476 -30.91 13.43 114.79
C LYS A 476 -31.17 14.80 115.45
N ALA A 477 -31.71 15.78 114.74
CA ALA A 477 -32.14 17.06 115.31
C ALA A 477 -33.33 16.87 116.26
N ASP A 478 -34.28 16.01 115.89
CA ASP A 478 -35.45 15.65 116.70
C ASP A 478 -35.05 14.88 117.96
N LEU A 479 -34.07 13.98 117.86
CA LEU A 479 -33.43 13.32 119.00
C LEU A 479 -32.61 14.29 119.87
N ALA A 480 -31.94 15.29 119.27
CA ALA A 480 -31.25 16.33 120.01
C ALA A 480 -32.23 17.27 120.75
N ASN A 481 -33.38 17.57 120.16
CA ASN A 481 -34.47 18.33 120.80
C ASN A 481 -35.10 17.54 121.96
N LYS A 482 -35.33 16.22 121.78
CA LYS A 482 -35.77 15.33 122.87
C LYS A 482 -34.71 15.23 123.97
N LEU A 483 -33.43 15.19 123.62
CA LEU A 483 -32.32 15.18 124.59
C LEU A 483 -32.21 16.50 125.35
N THR A 484 -32.38 17.66 124.70
CA THR A 484 -32.38 18.96 125.41
C THR A 484 -33.62 19.13 126.28
N GLN A 485 -34.80 18.67 125.84
CA GLN A 485 -35.99 18.61 126.70
C GLN A 485 -35.74 17.73 127.94
N VAL A 486 -35.31 16.48 127.76
CA VAL A 486 -35.00 15.57 128.88
C VAL A 486 -33.89 16.13 129.78
N THR A 487 -32.93 16.89 129.23
CA THR A 487 -31.91 17.59 130.02
C THR A 487 -32.49 18.76 130.82
N GLN A 488 -33.46 19.51 130.26
CA GLN A 488 -34.17 20.56 130.99
C GLN A 488 -35.07 19.98 132.09
N GLU A 489 -35.79 18.90 131.81
CA GLU A 489 -36.60 18.16 132.80
C GLU A 489 -35.72 17.59 133.91
N ASN A 490 -34.58 16.98 133.58
CA ASN A 490 -33.61 16.47 134.55
C ASN A 490 -32.96 17.60 135.36
N ASN A 491 -32.65 18.75 134.76
CA ASN A 491 -32.18 19.93 135.49
C ASN A 491 -33.26 20.48 136.45
N ALA A 492 -34.53 20.51 136.04
CA ALA A 492 -35.64 20.94 136.90
C ALA A 492 -35.88 19.94 138.06
N LEU A 493 -35.76 18.63 137.81
CA LEU A 493 -35.80 17.60 138.84
C LEU A 493 -34.58 17.67 139.77
N GLN A 494 -33.39 18.00 139.25
CA GLN A 494 -32.18 18.22 140.03
C GLN A 494 -32.29 19.50 140.89
N GLU A 495 -32.96 20.54 140.40
CA GLU A 495 -33.24 21.77 141.14
C GLU A 495 -34.34 21.57 142.21
N GLN A 496 -35.35 20.76 141.93
CA GLN A 496 -36.25 20.24 142.98
C GLN A 496 -35.50 19.39 144.00
N LEU A 497 -34.57 18.53 143.57
CA LEU A 497 -33.78 17.69 144.47
C LEU A 497 -32.86 18.52 145.36
N THR A 498 -32.21 19.57 144.85
CA THR A 498 -31.41 20.47 145.70
C THR A 498 -32.27 21.33 146.61
N GLN A 499 -33.47 21.76 146.19
CA GLN A 499 -34.45 22.36 147.10
C GLN A 499 -34.83 21.40 148.24
N GLN A 500 -35.19 20.14 147.92
CA GLN A 500 -35.52 19.13 148.92
C GLN A 500 -34.33 18.79 149.83
N GLN A 501 -33.11 18.69 149.30
CA GLN A 501 -31.89 18.50 150.08
C GLN A 501 -31.61 19.69 151.01
N SER A 502 -31.87 20.93 150.57
CA SER A 502 -31.75 22.12 151.44
C SER A 502 -32.81 22.14 152.54
N HIS A 503 -34.05 21.69 152.26
CA HIS A 503 -35.11 21.49 153.26
C HIS A 503 -34.73 20.40 154.28
N CYS A 504 -34.23 19.25 153.82
CA CYS A 504 -33.71 18.21 154.70
C CYS A 504 -32.49 18.70 155.51
N SER A 505 -31.67 19.60 154.97
CA SER A 505 -30.53 20.19 155.69
C SER A 505 -30.97 21.20 156.75
N SER A 506 -31.99 22.03 156.50
CA SER A 506 -32.56 22.93 157.51
C SER A 506 -33.25 22.12 158.61
N LEU A 507 -34.06 21.12 158.26
CA LEU A 507 -34.66 20.18 159.22
C LEU A 507 -33.61 19.39 160.02
N SER A 508 -32.49 19.00 159.40
CA SER A 508 -31.40 18.31 160.10
C SER A 508 -30.64 19.24 161.06
N THR A 509 -30.43 20.51 160.70
CA THR A 509 -29.79 21.48 161.61
C THR A 509 -30.72 21.91 162.74
N GLU A 510 -32.04 21.98 162.49
CA GLU A 510 -33.06 22.19 163.52
C GLU A 510 -33.17 20.99 164.47
N LYS A 511 -33.24 19.77 163.94
CA LYS A 511 -33.14 18.52 164.72
C LYS A 511 -31.89 18.52 165.59
N GLN A 512 -30.72 18.84 165.02
CA GLN A 512 -29.46 18.86 165.77
C GLN A 512 -29.47 19.92 166.88
N LYS A 513 -30.11 21.08 166.66
CA LYS A 513 -30.32 22.14 167.67
C LYS A 513 -31.18 21.66 168.84
N LEU A 514 -32.29 20.97 168.55
CA LEU A 514 -33.15 20.39 169.58
C LEU A 514 -32.42 19.26 170.32
N GLN A 515 -31.65 18.46 169.59
CA GLN A 515 -30.89 17.32 170.12
C GLN A 515 -29.67 17.74 170.97
N THR A 516 -29.18 18.98 170.86
CA THR A 516 -28.23 19.57 171.83
C THR A 516 -28.90 20.30 173.00
N GLN A 517 -30.14 20.78 172.84
CA GLN A 517 -30.90 21.40 173.93
C GLN A 517 -31.44 20.38 174.94
N ILE A 518 -31.79 19.16 174.50
CA ILE A 518 -32.24 18.06 175.37
C ILE A 518 -31.25 17.80 176.52
N PRO A 519 -29.95 17.47 176.28
CA PRO A 519 -29.02 17.21 177.37
C PRO A 519 -28.75 18.43 178.26
N GLU A 520 -28.79 19.66 177.73
CA GLU A 520 -28.64 20.89 178.53
C GLU A 520 -29.86 21.17 179.43
N LEU A 521 -31.04 20.62 179.09
CA LEU A 521 -32.24 20.64 179.92
C LEU A 521 -32.24 19.47 180.93
N GLU A 522 -31.76 18.28 180.53
CA GLU A 522 -31.60 17.12 181.41
C GLU A 522 -30.53 17.35 182.50
N GLU A 523 -29.43 18.03 182.18
CA GLU A 523 -28.44 18.49 183.18
C GLU A 523 -29.10 19.46 184.17
N ARG A 524 -29.81 20.48 183.69
CA ARG A 524 -30.53 21.44 184.55
C ARG A 524 -31.57 20.74 185.43
N LEU A 525 -32.34 19.79 184.90
CA LEU A 525 -33.30 19.00 185.68
C LEU A 525 -32.63 18.10 186.72
N SER A 526 -31.47 17.52 186.39
CA SER A 526 -30.69 16.70 187.33
C SER A 526 -30.13 17.55 188.47
N ARG A 527 -29.60 18.73 188.16
CA ARG A 527 -29.07 19.70 189.13
C ARG A 527 -30.17 20.28 190.03
N LEU A 528 -31.35 20.54 189.47
CA LEU A 528 -32.53 20.97 190.24
C LEU A 528 -33.06 19.85 191.15
N LYS A 529 -33.03 18.58 190.73
CA LYS A 529 -33.33 17.44 191.62
C LYS A 529 -32.34 17.34 192.77
N GLU A 530 -31.04 17.42 192.48
CA GLU A 530 -29.99 17.37 193.51
C GLU A 530 -30.15 18.49 194.56
N MET A 531 -30.40 19.73 194.10
CA MET A 531 -30.74 20.85 194.99
C MET A 531 -32.05 20.63 195.79
N LEU A 532 -33.06 19.98 195.21
CA LEU A 532 -34.32 19.68 195.89
C LEU A 532 -34.16 18.58 196.96
N GLU A 533 -33.27 17.61 196.72
CA GLU A 533 -32.91 16.55 197.66
C GLU A 533 -32.10 17.12 198.83
N GLU A 534 -31.11 17.99 198.57
CA GLU A 534 -30.40 18.76 199.60
C GLU A 534 -31.35 19.66 200.41
N ALA A 535 -32.28 20.35 199.75
CA ALA A 535 -33.26 21.21 200.42
C ALA A 535 -34.17 20.40 201.35
N ASN A 536 -34.70 19.25 200.89
CA ASN A 536 -35.48 18.33 201.72
C ASN A 536 -34.70 17.82 202.93
N GLN A 537 -33.40 17.52 202.77
CA GLN A 537 -32.57 17.06 203.88
C GLN A 537 -32.25 18.19 204.87
N ARG A 538 -31.97 19.41 204.40
CA ARG A 538 -31.87 20.62 205.24
C ARG A 538 -33.16 20.87 206.02
N GLU A 539 -34.31 20.89 205.35
CA GLU A 539 -35.62 21.14 205.97
C GLU A 539 -35.94 20.08 207.04
N ARG A 540 -35.70 18.80 206.74
CA ARG A 540 -35.88 17.70 207.70
C ARG A 540 -34.99 17.82 208.95
N ILE A 541 -33.78 18.36 208.81
CA ILE A 541 -32.87 18.62 209.95
C ILE A 541 -33.28 19.89 210.72
N LEU A 542 -33.69 20.94 210.02
CA LEU A 542 -34.12 22.22 210.62
C LEU A 542 -35.44 22.09 211.39
N VAL A 543 -36.34 21.19 210.99
CA VAL A 543 -37.54 20.82 211.75
C VAL A 543 -37.16 20.04 213.02
N ALA A 544 -36.19 19.11 212.93
CA ALA A 544 -35.76 18.31 214.07
C ALA A 544 -34.95 19.10 215.12
N PHE A 545 -34.22 20.14 214.71
CA PHE A 545 -33.37 20.96 215.59
C PHE A 545 -33.58 22.47 215.34
N PRO A 546 -34.65 23.07 215.89
CA PRO A 546 -34.98 24.50 215.68
C PRO A 546 -33.91 25.49 216.15
N GLU A 547 -33.05 25.07 217.09
CA GLU A 547 -31.91 25.83 217.63
C GLU A 547 -30.88 26.26 216.56
N LEU A 548 -30.91 25.65 215.35
CA LEU A 548 -29.89 25.82 214.30
C LEU A 548 -30.30 26.73 213.14
N ASN A 549 -31.42 27.49 213.25
CA ASN A 549 -31.89 28.39 212.17
C ASN A 549 -31.51 29.87 212.41
N PRO A 550 -30.62 30.49 211.59
CA PRO A 550 -30.20 31.88 211.79
C PRO A 550 -31.19 32.98 211.41
N GLN A 551 -32.33 32.68 210.77
CA GLN A 551 -33.27 33.70 210.27
C GLN A 551 -34.75 33.42 210.60
N ALA A 552 -35.06 33.37 211.89
CA ALA A 552 -36.44 33.34 212.41
C ALA A 552 -36.69 34.46 213.45
N ALA A 553 -36.35 35.70 213.12
CA ALA A 553 -36.70 36.87 213.92
C ALA A 553 -38.05 37.46 213.46
N PRO A 554 -39.04 37.67 214.37
CA PRO A 554 -40.25 38.40 214.03
C PRO A 554 -39.94 39.90 213.90
N GLN A 555 -40.21 40.49 212.73
CA GLN A 555 -40.32 41.94 212.64
C GLN A 555 -41.66 42.35 213.25
N THR A 556 -41.62 43.12 214.34
CA THR A 556 -42.82 43.75 214.91
C THR A 556 -43.19 44.99 214.10
N THR A 557 -44.43 45.07 213.66
CA THR A 557 -44.88 46.06 212.67
C THR A 557 -45.21 47.42 213.31
N GLY A 558 -45.27 47.48 214.65
CA GLY A 558 -45.73 48.65 215.40
C GLY A 558 -47.25 48.72 215.56
N ASP A 559 -47.99 47.79 214.96
CA ASP A 559 -49.41 47.53 215.23
C ASP A 559 -49.57 46.23 216.03
N VAL A 560 -49.92 46.38 217.30
CA VAL A 560 -50.10 45.28 218.25
C VAL A 560 -51.20 44.32 217.81
N MET A 561 -52.25 44.77 217.11
CA MET A 561 -53.35 43.91 216.67
C MET A 561 -52.91 42.98 215.54
N CYS A 562 -52.24 43.52 214.51
CA CYS A 562 -51.72 42.73 213.39
C CYS A 562 -50.62 41.76 213.85
N ASP A 563 -49.69 42.22 214.69
CA ASP A 563 -48.62 41.38 215.25
C ASP A 563 -49.20 40.23 216.11
N MET A 564 -50.24 40.50 216.94
CA MET A 564 -50.94 39.45 217.70
C MET A 564 -51.68 38.44 216.81
N GLU A 565 -52.31 38.86 215.71
CA GLU A 565 -53.01 37.93 214.82
C GLU A 565 -52.03 37.01 214.09
N GLN A 566 -50.86 37.52 213.71
CA GLN A 566 -49.76 36.69 213.18
C GLN A 566 -49.24 35.71 214.25
N GLN A 567 -49.06 36.16 215.50
CA GLN A 567 -48.61 35.30 216.59
C GLN A 567 -49.63 34.20 216.94
N LEU A 568 -50.94 34.49 216.85
CA LEU A 568 -52.01 33.49 216.96
C LEU A 568 -52.00 32.48 215.80
N LYS A 569 -51.75 32.92 214.57
CA LYS A 569 -51.59 32.03 213.40
C LYS A 569 -50.36 31.13 213.56
N ALA A 570 -49.24 31.65 214.03
CA ALA A 570 -48.03 30.87 214.34
C ALA A 570 -48.28 29.81 215.43
N ASN A 571 -48.94 30.18 216.54
CA ASN A 571 -49.31 29.23 217.59
C ASN A 571 -50.32 28.17 217.09
N SER A 572 -51.25 28.55 216.21
CA SER A 572 -52.19 27.61 215.57
C SER A 572 -51.48 26.57 214.69
N VAL A 573 -50.43 26.97 213.96
CA VAL A 573 -49.58 26.06 213.20
C VAL A 573 -48.73 25.17 214.12
N ARG A 574 -48.17 25.73 215.21
CA ARG A 574 -47.41 24.94 216.21
C ARG A 574 -48.27 23.86 216.87
N ILE A 575 -49.53 24.17 217.19
CA ILE A 575 -50.51 23.18 217.69
C ILE A 575 -50.81 22.11 216.61
N ARG A 576 -50.99 22.51 215.34
CA ARG A 576 -51.25 21.57 214.23
C ARG A 576 -50.08 20.60 214.00
N ILE A 577 -48.85 21.09 214.06
CA ILE A 577 -47.64 20.26 213.96
C ILE A 577 -47.58 19.28 215.15
N LEU A 578 -47.73 19.77 216.39
CA LEU A 578 -47.76 18.91 217.59
C LEU A 578 -48.88 17.86 217.56
N GLN A 579 -50.00 18.12 216.88
CA GLN A 579 -51.06 17.13 216.63
C GLN A 579 -50.68 16.11 215.56
N GLN A 580 -50.11 16.55 214.42
CA GLN A 580 -49.66 15.67 213.34
C GLN A 580 -48.44 14.81 213.74
N GLU A 581 -47.60 15.31 214.64
CA GLU A 581 -46.52 14.57 215.28
C GLU A 581 -47.02 13.62 216.37
N ASN A 582 -48.06 13.96 217.13
CA ASN A 582 -48.74 12.99 218.01
C ASN A 582 -49.38 11.84 217.20
N VAL A 583 -49.96 12.13 216.03
CA VAL A 583 -50.42 11.11 215.08
C VAL A 583 -49.23 10.28 214.56
N THR A 584 -48.08 10.90 214.30
CA THR A 584 -46.87 10.20 213.84
C THR A 584 -46.25 9.31 214.92
N LEU A 585 -46.22 9.76 216.18
CA LEU A 585 -45.84 8.97 217.35
C LEU A 585 -46.84 7.84 217.63
N SER A 586 -48.14 8.09 217.45
CA SER A 586 -49.17 7.05 217.52
C SER A 586 -48.99 6.01 216.41
N ASN A 587 -48.62 6.43 215.21
CA ASN A 587 -48.37 5.55 214.07
C ASN A 587 -47.04 4.78 214.18
N SER A 588 -46.01 5.32 214.81
CA SER A 588 -44.76 4.59 215.10
C SER A 588 -44.92 3.63 216.28
N LEU A 589 -45.68 4.00 217.33
CA LEU A 589 -46.17 3.07 218.34
C LEU A 589 -47.05 1.97 217.74
N ALA A 590 -47.94 2.29 216.80
CA ALA A 590 -48.75 1.29 216.10
C ALA A 590 -47.88 0.33 215.28
N ARG A 591 -46.83 0.80 214.60
CA ARG A 591 -45.89 -0.07 213.84
C ARG A 591 -44.93 -0.85 214.75
N LEU A 592 -44.64 -0.37 215.95
CA LEU A 592 -43.93 -1.15 216.98
C LEU A 592 -44.82 -2.23 217.60
N LYS A 593 -46.10 -1.91 217.90
CA LYS A 593 -47.10 -2.91 218.29
C LYS A 593 -47.37 -3.91 217.18
N ASP A 594 -47.39 -3.50 215.92
CA ASP A 594 -47.54 -4.41 214.78
C ASP A 594 -46.35 -5.39 214.68
N ARG A 595 -45.16 -4.98 215.14
CA ARG A 595 -43.99 -5.86 215.32
C ARG A 595 -44.09 -6.79 216.54
N GLU A 596 -44.80 -6.39 217.58
CA GLU A 596 -44.99 -7.17 218.82
C GLU A 596 -46.18 -8.16 218.71
N GLU A 597 -47.20 -7.81 217.91
CA GLU A 597 -48.48 -8.51 217.81
C GLU A 597 -48.58 -9.40 216.55
N LYS A 598 -47.90 -9.06 215.43
CA LYS A 598 -47.65 -10.01 214.33
C LYS A 598 -46.52 -11.01 214.63
N GLN A 599 -45.89 -10.91 215.81
CA GLN A 599 -45.17 -12.04 216.42
C GLN A 599 -46.11 -12.94 217.25
N ARG A 600 -47.44 -12.74 217.16
CA ARG A 600 -48.48 -13.53 217.84
C ARG A 600 -49.67 -14.02 217.01
N SER A 601 -49.87 -13.56 215.75
CA SER A 601 -50.79 -14.17 214.76
C SER A 601 -50.52 -13.69 213.32
N SER A 602 -51.20 -14.23 212.30
CA SER A 602 -50.78 -14.11 210.87
C SER A 602 -51.96 -13.98 209.86
N ILE A 603 -51.63 -13.49 208.63
CA ILE A 603 -52.33 -13.65 207.31
C ILE A 603 -53.42 -12.62 206.85
N SER A 604 -53.24 -12.11 205.60
CA SER A 604 -54.26 -11.65 204.58
C SER A 604 -54.45 -10.14 204.17
N GLY A 605 -53.93 -9.73 202.99
CA GLY A 605 -54.76 -9.31 201.81
C GLY A 605 -54.94 -7.83 201.32
N ILE A 606 -54.67 -7.57 200.00
CA ILE A 606 -55.29 -6.58 199.05
C ILE A 606 -54.89 -5.06 199.21
N ALA A 607 -54.82 -4.12 198.22
CA ALA A 607 -55.01 -3.98 196.73
C ALA A 607 -53.74 -3.31 196.05
N GLU A 608 -53.65 -2.46 194.99
CA GLU A 608 -54.47 -1.81 193.90
C GLU A 608 -53.48 -1.27 192.79
N MET A 609 -53.63 -1.43 191.45
CA MET A 609 -54.22 -0.59 190.34
C MET A 609 -53.53 0.77 189.95
N ASP A 610 -53.44 1.28 188.69
CA ASP A 610 -54.02 0.93 187.34
C ASP A 610 -53.18 1.41 186.07
N ARG A 611 -53.78 1.45 184.84
CA ARG A 611 -53.28 1.54 183.40
C ARG A 611 -52.84 2.95 182.84
N SER A 612 -52.60 3.29 181.53
CA SER A 612 -52.96 2.75 180.16
C SER A 612 -52.27 3.36 178.90
N SER A 613 -52.34 2.66 177.73
CA SER A 613 -52.46 3.14 176.29
C SER A 613 -51.24 3.53 175.37
N GLU A 614 -51.49 3.79 174.06
CA GLU A 614 -50.62 3.54 172.85
C GLU A 614 -50.20 4.79 171.97
N ALA A 615 -49.23 4.64 171.03
CA ALA A 615 -48.87 5.61 169.95
C ALA A 615 -48.07 4.99 168.73
N PRO A 616 -47.90 5.67 167.54
CA PRO A 616 -47.51 5.03 166.24
C PRO A 616 -46.13 5.44 165.59
N VAL A 617 -46.03 5.51 164.24
CA VAL A 617 -44.84 5.13 163.39
C VAL A 617 -44.21 6.25 162.51
N MET A 618 -42.85 6.36 162.44
CA MET A 618 -41.98 6.62 161.24
C MET A 618 -40.50 7.02 161.56
N GLY A 619 -39.50 6.58 160.76
CA GLY A 619 -38.32 7.42 160.40
C GLY A 619 -36.83 6.99 160.65
N HIS A 620 -36.13 6.60 159.55
CA HIS A 620 -34.77 7.03 159.10
C HIS A 620 -33.39 6.46 159.58
N LEU A 621 -32.46 6.38 158.59
CA LEU A 621 -30.96 6.22 158.59
C LEU A 621 -30.39 4.79 158.85
N ASP A 622 -29.26 4.34 158.25
CA ASP A 622 -27.95 5.02 158.13
C ASP A 622 -26.90 4.42 157.11
N ASN A 623 -25.84 5.19 156.78
CA ASN A 623 -24.43 4.86 156.39
C ASN A 623 -23.90 4.15 155.08
N SER A 624 -22.91 4.83 154.41
CA SER A 624 -21.67 4.35 153.70
C SER A 624 -21.71 3.54 152.36
N SER A 625 -20.66 3.42 151.49
CA SER A 625 -19.51 4.28 151.05
C SER A 625 -18.69 3.67 149.86
N THR A 626 -18.39 4.49 148.80
CA THR A 626 -17.17 4.53 147.91
C THR A 626 -16.80 3.37 146.91
N PRO A 627 -15.87 3.54 145.93
CA PRO A 627 -15.87 4.56 144.82
C PRO A 627 -15.30 4.13 143.42
N SER A 628 -15.68 4.88 142.34
CA SER A 628 -14.86 5.28 141.13
C SER A 628 -14.24 4.20 140.15
N THR A 629 -13.73 4.43 138.91
CA THR A 629 -13.40 5.64 138.10
C THR A 629 -13.24 5.38 136.55
N THR A 630 -13.43 6.42 135.70
CA THR A 630 -12.74 6.78 134.40
C THR A 630 -12.64 5.91 133.09
N SER A 631 -13.17 6.51 132.00
CA SER A 631 -12.50 6.94 130.72
C SER A 631 -12.07 6.01 129.55
N SER A 632 -12.71 6.24 128.38
CA SER A 632 -12.11 6.55 127.05
C SER A 632 -11.36 5.43 126.25
N PRO A 633 -10.67 5.67 125.09
CA PRO A 633 -11.17 5.11 123.81
C PRO A 633 -10.14 4.40 122.88
N SER A 634 -10.60 3.70 121.83
CA SER A 634 -9.97 3.67 120.47
C SER A 634 -10.67 2.72 119.48
N SER A 635 -10.50 3.03 118.18
CA SER A 635 -10.85 2.19 116.99
C SER A 635 -9.55 1.58 116.42
N PRO A 636 -9.52 1.00 115.19
CA PRO A 636 -10.49 0.23 114.40
C PRO A 636 -9.87 -1.13 113.95
N SER A 637 -10.46 -1.86 112.99
CA SER A 637 -9.83 -2.17 111.67
C SER A 637 -10.48 -3.33 110.88
N SER A 638 -10.79 -3.02 109.61
CA SER A 638 -10.78 -3.86 108.38
C SER A 638 -10.72 -5.41 108.41
N ILE A 639 -11.40 -6.05 107.45
CA ILE A 639 -10.78 -6.54 106.20
C ILE A 639 -11.85 -6.76 105.11
N LEU A 640 -11.55 -6.35 103.88
CA LEU A 640 -12.27 -6.67 102.64
C LEU A 640 -11.37 -7.59 101.80
N HIS A 641 -11.93 -8.55 101.06
CA HIS A 641 -11.27 -9.00 99.82
C HIS A 641 -12.21 -9.55 98.73
N HIS A 642 -12.02 -8.98 97.54
CA HIS A 642 -12.45 -9.44 96.21
C HIS A 642 -11.62 -10.67 95.74
N GLN A 643 -11.91 -11.45 94.68
CA GLN A 643 -13.07 -11.66 93.77
C GLN A 643 -12.63 -12.72 92.70
N THR A 644 -13.56 -13.13 91.84
CA THR A 644 -13.32 -13.60 90.45
C THR A 644 -13.02 -15.09 90.22
N LEU A 645 -13.61 -15.61 89.14
CA LEU A 645 -13.51 -16.97 88.60
C LEU A 645 -12.75 -16.97 87.27
N CYS A 646 -12.19 -18.12 86.88
CA CYS A 646 -11.67 -18.36 85.53
C CYS A 646 -12.50 -19.43 84.81
N LEU A 647 -12.73 -19.25 83.51
CA LEU A 647 -13.27 -20.27 82.60
C LEU A 647 -12.40 -20.35 81.34
N SER A 648 -12.34 -21.54 80.75
CA SER A 648 -11.53 -21.89 79.57
C SER A 648 -12.35 -21.86 78.28
N LEU A 649 -11.67 -21.82 77.13
CA LEU A 649 -12.29 -22.06 75.82
C LEU A 649 -11.34 -22.78 74.85
N GLN A 650 -11.87 -23.26 73.73
CA GLN A 650 -11.39 -24.49 73.08
C GLN A 650 -10.93 -24.30 71.62
N GLN A 651 -10.19 -25.31 71.15
CA GLN A 651 -9.63 -25.57 69.81
C GLN A 651 -10.44 -25.04 68.61
N ASN A 652 -9.76 -24.36 67.67
CA ASN A 652 -9.97 -24.60 66.23
C ASN A 652 -8.86 -23.96 65.36
N VAL A 653 -7.92 -24.76 64.83
CA VAL A 653 -6.77 -24.26 64.04
C VAL A 653 -6.46 -25.12 62.79
N GLU A 654 -6.57 -26.45 62.88
CA GLU A 654 -6.07 -27.36 61.84
C GLU A 654 -6.86 -27.30 60.52
N GLU A 655 -8.19 -27.14 60.60
CA GLU A 655 -9.08 -27.07 59.42
C GLU A 655 -8.75 -25.89 58.49
N ARG A 656 -8.20 -24.80 59.03
CA ARG A 656 -7.79 -23.62 58.26
C ARG A 656 -6.53 -23.85 57.43
N TYR A 657 -5.69 -24.83 57.80
CA TYR A 657 -4.39 -25.07 57.17
C TYR A 657 -4.47 -25.98 55.92
N MET A 658 -5.42 -26.91 55.89
CA MET A 658 -5.63 -27.80 54.74
C MET A 658 -6.10 -27.04 53.48
N ASN A 659 -7.08 -26.14 53.65
CA ASN A 659 -7.69 -25.39 52.55
C ASN A 659 -6.69 -24.56 51.73
N ILE A 660 -5.66 -24.00 52.37
CA ILE A 660 -4.62 -23.18 51.72
C ILE A 660 -3.74 -24.03 50.77
N ARG A 661 -3.44 -25.29 51.12
CA ARG A 661 -2.59 -26.17 50.31
C ARG A 661 -3.24 -26.62 49.00
N GLN A 662 -4.57 -26.72 48.95
CA GLN A 662 -5.28 -27.23 47.77
C GLN A 662 -5.41 -26.16 46.66
N ALA A 663 -5.63 -24.90 47.03
CA ALA A 663 -5.73 -23.77 46.10
C ALA A 663 -4.41 -23.39 45.37
N ALA A 664 -3.27 -23.92 45.84
CA ALA A 664 -1.96 -23.67 45.24
C ALA A 664 -1.69 -24.53 43.99
N ARG A 665 -2.18 -25.78 43.94
CA ARG A 665 -1.82 -26.75 42.87
C ARG A 665 -2.51 -26.49 41.54
N ILE A 666 -3.64 -25.78 41.52
CA ILE A 666 -4.49 -25.61 40.34
C ILE A 666 -3.91 -24.57 39.34
N ARG A 667 -3.00 -23.68 39.78
CA ARG A 667 -2.46 -22.59 38.96
C ARG A 667 -1.22 -22.93 38.12
N SER A 668 -0.77 -24.19 38.10
CA SER A 668 0.51 -24.59 37.45
C SER A 668 0.37 -25.35 36.12
N ALA A 669 -0.85 -25.53 35.59
CA ALA A 669 -1.10 -26.33 34.38
C ALA A 669 -2.00 -25.57 33.37
N GLY A 670 -1.42 -24.68 32.55
CA GLY A 670 -2.24 -23.81 31.68
C GLY A 670 -1.62 -23.08 30.48
N THR A 671 -0.37 -23.34 30.06
CA THR A 671 0.31 -22.50 29.04
C THR A 671 1.14 -23.26 27.99
N ARG A 672 0.50 -24.04 27.10
CA ARG A 672 1.10 -24.47 25.80
C ARG A 672 0.07 -24.67 24.67
N ARG A 673 -0.10 -23.65 23.81
CA ARG A 673 -0.51 -23.70 22.38
C ARG A 673 -0.16 -22.34 21.77
N ARG A 674 0.96 -22.19 21.05
CA ARG A 674 1.23 -22.58 19.64
C ARG A 674 0.58 -21.61 18.65
N ARG A 675 1.34 -20.60 18.20
CA ARG A 675 1.14 -19.95 16.89
C ARG A 675 1.60 -20.91 15.79
N LYS A 676 0.87 -20.91 14.69
CA LYS A 676 1.37 -21.06 13.32
C LYS A 676 0.67 -19.98 12.50
#